data_AF-A0A8G1RDF1-F1
#
_entry.id   AF-A0A8G1RDF1-F1
#
_cell.length_a   1.000
_cell.length_b   1.000
_cell.length_c   1.000
_cell.angle_alpha   90.00
_cell.angle_beta   90.00
_cell.angle_gamma   90.00
#
_symmetry.space_group_name_H-M   'P 1'
#
loop_
_entity.id
_entity.type
_entity.pdbx_description
1 polymer ?
#
loop_
_entity_poly.entity_id
_entity_poly.type
_entity_poly.pdbx_seq_one_letter_code
_entity_poly.pdbx_strand_id
1 'polypeptide(L)'
;MSSAASHALGPEPSPATASVAAAFPVLPHAVIQSIQCARCSKILRSPLRLPCGNSICRSCLPPIYQRTGITYPANEERKHGFLCYWGKADACSGEHCLGDCGADVLLSRLADVFEEALADDRGDGSSGSASTVAWKISRDPPPELTTECEYIGADLLKGVYRLVKEGRFDYDASEVHYSVGDSAADSSTQRSYTKLKNAIRNELDCQVCYSLILDPLTTPCGHTFCRDCVTMVMDHSDLCPVCRRKLNLSLTSRREPSNLRISTILETLFPEQLAVRKDGTSDDDDDDAAAADGEQTLPLFVNSLSFPTMPTFLHIFEPRYRIMMRRVMETRGKKFGMVMYNRGSRPQPGLGRAEFMQYGTVLMIDRYELLPDGRSLVIATGVSRFKVSSSEVVDGYHVGRVQRVEDMPITEEERLESLETSVTMEAPPAASADPADTPIEVLPTQQLFQLALDFIDEQRRKGVAWLHPRVLMAYGDAPTDPALFPWWLASVYPLWEDDKYSLLSTTSVRDRLKVVARWVKKSRSRECRPGLSFLSPSTAVFTSFTPFTMSVSISFGNTRASETSRQEPGQSRDSEMYIPQTLVLGIFLAIFVTQIAINIIQIRRARQRGVVGGGRNTNLGAVGAEIPAEREDEPGEIEVDPAPGEIG
;
A
#
# COMPACT_ATOMS: atom_id res chain seq x y z
N MET A 1 -33.06 13.36 49.63
CA MET A 1 -32.13 14.41 50.08
C MET A 1 -31.46 14.96 48.84
N SER A 2 -31.76 16.23 48.54
CA SER A 2 -31.28 16.97 47.37
C SER A 2 -29.80 17.32 47.55
N SER A 3 -29.00 17.18 46.50
CA SER A 3 -27.67 17.78 46.41
C SER A 3 -27.53 18.42 45.04
N ALA A 4 -27.52 19.76 45.05
CA ALA A 4 -27.38 20.62 43.90
C ALA A 4 -25.91 20.66 43.45
N ALA A 5 -25.66 20.36 42.17
CA ALA A 5 -24.38 20.61 41.53
C ALA A 5 -24.36 22.05 40.99
N SER A 6 -23.49 22.88 41.55
CA SER A 6 -23.21 24.23 41.12
C SER A 6 -22.47 24.22 39.77
N HIS A 7 -23.11 24.77 38.74
CA HIS A 7 -22.45 25.17 37.50
C HIS A 7 -21.48 26.32 37.80
N ALA A 8 -20.18 26.09 37.61
CA ALA A 8 -19.19 27.15 37.56
C ALA A 8 -19.29 27.82 36.18
N LEU A 9 -19.88 29.02 36.16
CA LEU A 9 -19.79 29.95 35.03
C LEU A 9 -18.31 30.31 34.82
N GLY A 10 -17.82 30.12 33.59
CA GLY A 10 -16.53 30.67 33.17
C GLY A 10 -16.53 32.20 33.29
N PRO A 11 -15.35 32.85 33.32
CA PRO A 11 -15.27 34.30 33.42
C PRO A 11 -16.03 34.95 32.26
N GLU A 12 -16.97 35.84 32.58
CA GLU A 12 -17.72 36.59 31.57
C GLU A 12 -16.77 37.42 30.69
N PRO A 13 -16.98 37.45 29.36
CA PRO A 13 -16.18 38.28 28.47
C PRO A 13 -16.39 39.76 28.81
N SER A 14 -15.28 40.52 28.86
CA SER A 14 -15.31 41.96 29.07
C SER A 14 -16.11 42.67 27.94
N PRO A 15 -16.72 43.85 28.21
CA PRO A 15 -17.68 44.47 27.29
C PRO A 15 -17.11 44.83 25.90
N ALA A 16 -15.78 44.95 25.75
CA ALA A 16 -15.13 45.25 24.48
C ALA A 16 -14.94 44.02 23.56
N THR A 17 -14.62 42.83 24.10
CA THR A 17 -14.54 41.60 23.30
C THR A 17 -15.90 41.07 22.90
N ALA A 18 -16.92 41.30 23.74
CA ALA A 18 -18.31 41.00 23.40
C ALA A 18 -18.81 41.82 22.18
N SER A 19 -18.35 43.07 22.03
CA SER A 19 -18.70 43.94 20.88
C SER A 19 -18.18 43.43 19.54
N VAL A 20 -16.97 42.86 19.51
CA VAL A 20 -16.36 42.34 18.27
C VAL A 20 -16.92 40.96 17.90
N ALA A 21 -17.17 40.10 18.89
CA ALA A 21 -17.81 38.80 18.68
C ALA A 21 -19.28 38.92 18.24
N ALA A 22 -19.98 39.99 18.63
CA ALA A 22 -21.34 40.28 18.18
C ALA A 22 -21.41 40.78 16.71
N ALA A 23 -20.32 41.38 16.20
CA ALA A 23 -20.23 41.91 14.83
C ALA A 23 -19.61 40.91 13.82
N PHE A 24 -18.74 40.01 14.29
CA PHE A 24 -18.04 39.02 13.45
C PHE A 24 -18.25 37.59 13.99
N PRO A 25 -18.69 36.63 13.16
CA PRO A 25 -18.88 35.25 13.59
C PRO A 25 -17.55 34.54 13.95
N VAL A 26 -16.40 35.12 13.57
CA VAL A 26 -15.05 34.59 13.82
C VAL A 26 -14.09 35.73 14.15
N LEU A 27 -13.19 35.55 15.12
CA LEU A 27 -12.19 36.54 15.50
C LEU A 27 -11.12 36.71 14.40
N PRO A 28 -10.67 37.95 14.07
CA PRO A 28 -9.71 38.18 12.99
C PRO A 28 -8.39 37.41 13.14
N HIS A 29 -7.83 37.33 14.34
CA HIS A 29 -6.59 36.58 14.56
C HIS A 29 -6.74 35.08 14.31
N ALA A 30 -7.89 34.47 14.60
CA ALA A 30 -8.12 33.05 14.35
C ALA A 30 -8.10 32.74 12.83
N VAL A 31 -8.64 33.65 12.01
CA VAL A 31 -8.59 33.55 10.54
C VAL A 31 -7.14 33.62 10.05
N ILE A 32 -6.34 34.60 10.53
CA ILE A 32 -4.95 34.76 10.10
C ILE A 32 -4.03 33.64 10.64
N GLN A 33 -4.26 33.17 11.87
CA GLN A 33 -3.49 32.10 12.50
C GLN A 33 -3.56 30.78 11.70
N SER A 34 -4.62 30.58 10.92
CA SER A 34 -4.79 29.43 10.04
C SER A 34 -3.70 29.28 8.96
N ILE A 35 -3.05 30.38 8.58
CA ILE A 35 -1.91 30.41 7.62
C ILE A 35 -0.60 30.84 8.28
N GLN A 36 -0.55 30.91 9.61
CA GLN A 36 0.63 31.31 10.36
C GLN A 36 1.47 30.08 10.76
N CYS A 37 2.78 30.19 10.61
CA CYS A 37 3.71 29.15 11.03
C CYS A 37 3.86 29.15 12.56
N ALA A 38 3.67 27.99 13.18
CA ALA A 38 3.80 27.82 14.64
C ALA A 38 5.22 28.00 15.20
N ARG A 39 6.22 28.23 14.35
CA ARG A 39 7.64 28.32 14.75
C ARG A 39 8.27 29.67 14.50
N CYS A 40 8.03 30.28 13.34
CA CYS A 40 8.52 31.64 13.08
C CYS A 40 7.48 32.72 13.32
N SER A 41 6.24 32.37 13.71
CA SER A 41 5.09 33.27 13.91
C SER A 41 4.77 34.16 12.70
N LYS A 42 5.33 33.87 11.52
CA LYS A 42 5.06 34.56 10.26
C LYS A 42 4.13 33.74 9.38
N ILE A 43 3.59 34.38 8.35
CA ILE A 43 2.85 33.69 7.29
C ILE A 43 3.69 32.55 6.72
N LEU A 44 3.06 31.40 6.50
CA LEU A 44 3.71 30.21 5.98
C LEU A 44 4.37 30.50 4.63
N ARG A 45 5.69 30.28 4.55
CA ARG A 45 6.48 30.41 3.33
C ARG A 45 7.05 29.05 2.95
N SER A 46 6.72 28.58 1.75
CA SER A 46 7.00 27.21 1.31
C SER A 46 6.59 26.19 2.38
N PRO A 47 5.28 26.14 2.73
CA PRO A 47 4.77 25.24 3.75
C PRO A 47 5.09 23.79 3.41
N LEU A 48 5.52 23.06 4.44
CA LEU A 48 5.84 21.66 4.40
C LEU A 48 4.90 20.93 5.36
N ARG A 49 4.13 19.98 4.83
CA ARG A 49 3.28 19.07 5.58
C ARG A 49 4.15 18.02 6.24
N LEU A 50 4.01 17.90 7.56
CA LEU A 50 4.68 16.89 8.38
C LEU A 50 3.82 15.61 8.47
N PRO A 51 4.43 14.43 8.68
CA PRO A 51 3.69 13.17 8.79
C PRO A 51 2.62 13.14 9.89
N CYS A 52 2.67 14.02 10.90
CA CYS A 52 1.65 14.18 11.94
C CYS A 52 0.45 15.08 11.54
N GLY A 53 0.38 15.57 10.30
CA GLY A 53 -0.71 16.42 9.80
C GLY A 53 -0.52 17.92 10.05
N ASN A 54 0.49 18.32 10.83
CA ASN A 54 0.88 19.72 11.03
C ASN A 54 1.69 20.26 9.83
N SER A 55 1.64 21.58 9.63
CA SER A 55 2.42 22.27 8.60
C SER A 55 3.27 23.40 9.18
N ILE A 56 4.51 23.52 8.70
CA ILE A 56 5.47 24.57 9.07
C ILE A 56 6.20 25.09 7.82
N CYS A 57 6.88 26.24 7.91
CA CYS A 57 7.78 26.68 6.83
C CYS A 57 8.94 25.69 6.65
N ARG A 58 9.41 25.48 5.41
CA ARG A 58 10.61 24.67 5.14
C ARG A 58 11.85 25.12 5.93
N SER A 59 12.02 26.43 6.11
CA SER A 59 13.12 27.01 6.89
C SER A 59 12.98 26.82 8.41
N CYS A 60 11.82 26.37 8.88
CA CYS A 60 11.53 26.14 10.29
C CYS A 60 11.62 24.65 10.67
N LEU A 61 12.13 23.80 9.78
CA LEU A 61 12.37 22.40 10.09
C LEU A 61 13.35 22.26 11.28
N PRO A 62 13.11 21.31 12.19
CA PRO A 62 14.08 20.97 13.23
C PRO A 62 15.42 20.49 12.65
N PRO A 63 16.49 20.44 13.47
CA PRO A 63 17.76 19.85 13.06
C PRO A 63 17.58 18.42 12.53
N ILE A 64 18.12 18.18 11.34
CA ILE A 64 18.04 16.90 10.65
C ILE A 64 19.24 16.04 11.07
N TYR A 65 19.01 14.76 11.34
CA TYR A 65 20.05 13.77 11.61
C TYR A 65 19.94 12.58 10.66
N GLN A 66 21.03 11.81 10.56
CA GLN A 66 21.08 10.59 9.78
C GLN A 66 20.51 9.43 10.58
N ARG A 67 19.57 8.70 10.00
CA ARG A 67 18.97 7.47 10.54
C ARG A 67 19.83 6.27 10.12
N THR A 68 20.03 5.32 11.02
CA THR A 68 20.79 4.09 10.79
C THR A 68 19.90 2.86 10.94
N GLY A 69 20.33 1.72 10.40
CA GLY A 69 19.57 0.46 10.53
C GLY A 69 18.31 0.36 9.66
N ILE A 70 18.16 1.22 8.65
CA ILE A 70 17.02 1.22 7.71
C ILE A 70 17.57 0.96 6.31
N THR A 71 17.14 -0.13 5.67
CA THR A 71 17.50 -0.44 4.28
C THR A 71 16.29 -0.56 3.36
N TYR A 72 15.07 -0.52 3.91
CA TYR A 72 13.84 -0.47 3.15
C TYR A 72 12.89 0.63 3.67
N PRO A 73 12.26 1.42 2.78
CA PRO A 73 12.50 1.49 1.34
C PRO A 73 13.88 2.09 1.02
N ALA A 74 14.50 1.63 -0.07
CA ALA A 74 15.83 2.06 -0.49
C ALA A 74 15.81 3.47 -1.13
N ASN A 75 15.52 4.51 -0.33
CA ASN A 75 15.51 5.91 -0.75
C ASN A 75 16.45 6.75 0.13
N GLU A 76 17.34 7.55 -0.48
CA GLU A 76 18.29 8.44 0.19
C GLU A 76 17.60 9.48 1.09
N GLU A 77 16.45 10.02 0.68
CA GLU A 77 15.70 10.99 1.49
C GLU A 77 15.17 10.36 2.78
N ARG A 78 14.98 9.04 2.79
CA ARG A 78 14.50 8.31 3.97
C ARG A 78 15.58 8.03 5.02
N LYS A 79 16.85 8.19 4.65
CA LYS A 79 18.00 8.12 5.57
C LYS A 79 18.11 9.34 6.50
N HIS A 80 17.27 10.36 6.30
CA HIS A 80 17.28 11.58 7.08
C HIS A 80 16.00 11.70 7.91
N GLY A 81 16.15 12.05 9.19
CA GLY A 81 15.05 12.20 10.13
C GLY A 81 15.21 13.42 11.03
N PHE A 82 14.16 13.76 11.76
CA PHE A 82 14.15 14.85 12.73
C PHE A 82 13.14 14.60 13.84
N LEU A 83 13.35 15.27 14.99
CA LEU A 83 12.41 15.24 16.12
C LEU A 83 11.34 16.32 15.95
N CYS A 84 10.08 15.90 15.93
CA CYS A 84 8.93 16.78 15.77
C CYS A 84 8.71 17.66 17.01
N TYR A 85 8.41 18.94 16.80
CA TYR A 85 8.17 19.89 17.90
C TYR A 85 6.95 19.55 18.76
N TRP A 86 5.96 18.86 18.19
CA TRP A 86 4.76 18.41 18.90
C TRP A 86 4.97 17.12 19.71
N GLY A 87 6.18 16.56 19.67
CA GLY A 87 6.58 15.40 20.48
C GLY A 87 5.62 14.21 20.33
N LYS A 88 5.33 13.55 21.45
CA LYS A 88 4.36 12.44 21.56
C LYS A 88 2.97 12.90 22.01
N ALA A 89 2.55 14.13 21.69
CA ALA A 89 1.14 14.48 21.82
C ALA A 89 0.28 13.49 21.00
N ASP A 90 -0.99 13.28 21.37
CA ASP A 90 -1.83 12.11 21.02
C ASP A 90 -1.90 11.68 19.53
N ALA A 91 -1.41 12.47 18.57
CA ALA A 91 -1.39 12.17 17.13
C ALA A 91 0.01 12.13 16.47
N CYS A 92 1.12 12.25 17.22
CA CYS A 92 2.46 12.34 16.64
C CYS A 92 3.43 11.27 17.21
N SER A 93 4.20 10.62 16.33
CA SER A 93 5.23 9.61 16.70
C SER A 93 6.45 10.20 17.41
N GLY A 94 6.61 11.53 17.38
CA GLY A 94 7.76 12.26 17.93
C GLY A 94 8.98 12.31 17.01
N GLU A 95 9.24 11.27 16.23
CA GLU A 95 10.27 11.23 15.18
C GLU A 95 9.62 11.13 13.79
N HIS A 96 10.15 11.89 12.84
CA HIS A 96 9.67 11.92 11.46
C HIS A 96 10.80 11.72 10.46
N CYS A 97 10.46 11.08 9.34
CA CYS A 97 11.31 10.96 8.17
C CYS A 97 11.18 12.20 7.27
N LEU A 98 12.31 12.71 6.77
CA LEU A 98 12.30 13.86 5.86
C LEU A 98 11.63 13.52 4.52
N GLY A 99 11.82 12.31 4.00
CA GLY A 99 11.19 11.84 2.76
C GLY A 99 9.67 11.69 2.82
N ASP A 100 9.07 11.66 4.02
CA ASP A 100 7.61 11.64 4.20
C ASP A 100 7.01 13.06 4.30
N CYS A 101 7.87 14.09 4.33
CA CYS A 101 7.42 15.47 4.33
C CYS A 101 7.11 15.92 2.89
N GLY A 102 5.92 16.46 2.67
CA GLY A 102 5.47 16.94 1.36
C GLY A 102 5.33 18.45 1.34
N ALA A 103 5.70 19.10 0.24
CA ALA A 103 5.32 20.51 0.05
C ALA A 103 3.79 20.63 0.04
N ASP A 104 3.22 21.61 0.71
CA ASP A 104 1.77 21.81 0.76
C ASP A 104 1.36 22.82 -0.33
N VAL A 105 0.91 22.30 -1.48
CA VAL A 105 0.57 23.14 -2.64
C VAL A 105 -0.67 23.98 -2.36
N LEU A 106 -1.68 23.39 -1.72
CA LEU A 106 -2.92 24.09 -1.38
C LEU A 106 -2.66 25.19 -0.35
N LEU A 107 -1.90 24.90 0.70
CA LEU A 107 -1.59 25.90 1.72
C LEU A 107 -0.68 27.02 1.19
N SER A 108 0.20 26.71 0.23
CA SER A 108 0.98 27.73 -0.49
C SER A 108 0.04 28.66 -1.26
N ARG A 109 -0.91 28.09 -2.02
CA ARG A 109 -1.89 28.87 -2.78
C ARG A 109 -2.79 29.72 -1.87
N LEU A 110 -3.20 29.18 -0.72
CA LEU A 110 -3.98 29.92 0.26
C LEU A 110 -3.19 31.10 0.85
N ALA A 111 -1.90 30.92 1.16
CA ALA A 111 -1.06 32.04 1.61
C ALA A 111 -1.01 33.18 0.57
N ASP A 112 -0.90 32.85 -0.73
CA ASP A 112 -0.96 33.84 -1.81
C ASP A 112 -2.33 34.54 -1.87
N VAL A 113 -3.44 33.80 -1.71
CA VAL A 113 -4.79 34.38 -1.68
C VAL A 113 -4.99 35.35 -0.53
N PHE A 114 -4.44 35.06 0.65
CA PHE A 114 -4.49 36.00 1.78
C PHE A 114 -3.70 37.27 1.48
N GLU A 115 -2.52 37.16 0.85
CA GLU A 115 -1.74 38.31 0.41
C GLU A 115 -2.52 39.14 -0.63
N GLU A 116 -3.10 38.53 -1.65
CA GLU A 116 -3.92 39.22 -2.67
C GLU A 116 -5.18 39.90 -2.07
N ALA A 117 -5.76 39.30 -1.04
CA ALA A 117 -6.98 39.82 -0.41
C ALA A 117 -6.70 40.94 0.61
N LEU A 118 -5.62 40.82 1.39
CA LEU A 118 -5.37 41.62 2.60
C LEU A 118 -4.12 42.51 2.54
N ALA A 119 -3.23 42.35 1.56
CA ALA A 119 -2.11 43.29 1.40
C ALA A 119 -2.65 44.71 1.20
N ASP A 120 -1.98 45.68 1.85
CA ASP A 120 -2.40 47.08 1.80
C ASP A 120 -2.41 47.59 0.35
N ASP A 121 -3.56 48.06 -0.12
CA ASP A 121 -3.60 49.02 -1.22
C ASP A 121 -2.83 50.26 -0.74
N ARG A 122 -1.78 50.64 -1.47
CA ARG A 122 -0.89 51.74 -1.09
C ARG A 122 -1.68 52.97 -0.60
N GLY A 123 -1.59 53.22 0.71
CA GLY A 123 -1.81 54.51 1.36
C GLY A 123 -3.23 55.06 1.28
N ASP A 124 -4.11 54.67 2.22
CA ASP A 124 -5.13 55.60 2.69
C ASP A 124 -4.59 56.28 3.96
N GLY A 125 -4.07 57.50 3.79
CA GLY A 125 -3.63 58.39 4.86
C GLY A 125 -4.80 58.94 5.69
N SER A 126 -5.81 58.12 5.96
CA SER A 126 -6.93 58.49 6.80
C SER A 126 -6.49 58.43 8.25
N SER A 127 -6.33 59.60 8.87
CA SER A 127 -6.19 59.80 10.31
C SER A 127 -7.49 59.44 11.06
N GLY A 128 -8.00 58.23 10.83
CA GLY A 128 -9.12 57.64 11.57
C GLY A 128 -8.68 57.13 12.94
N SER A 129 -9.65 57.04 13.85
CA SER A 129 -9.46 56.53 15.21
C SER A 129 -8.81 55.14 15.17
N ALA A 130 -7.71 55.06 15.89
CA ALA A 130 -6.78 53.97 15.78
C ALA A 130 -7.26 52.74 16.57
N SER A 131 -7.69 51.65 15.92
CA SER A 131 -7.97 50.39 16.63
C SER A 131 -6.67 49.71 17.08
N THR A 132 -6.67 49.11 18.27
CA THR A 132 -5.53 48.36 18.81
C THR A 132 -5.88 46.91 19.10
N VAL A 133 -4.86 46.06 19.14
CA VAL A 133 -4.97 44.68 19.61
C VAL A 133 -3.98 44.46 20.74
N ALA A 134 -4.43 43.80 21.81
CA ALA A 134 -3.59 43.37 22.91
C ALA A 134 -3.68 41.86 23.09
N TRP A 135 -2.57 41.20 23.41
CA TRP A 135 -2.54 39.75 23.65
C TRP A 135 -1.50 39.40 24.70
N LYS A 136 -1.65 38.23 25.30
CA LYS A 136 -0.68 37.66 26.22
C LYS A 136 0.19 36.62 25.53
N ILE A 137 1.48 36.66 25.86
CA ILE A 137 2.48 35.70 25.37
C ILE A 137 2.96 34.86 26.55
N SER A 138 3.07 33.55 26.34
CA SER A 138 3.79 32.67 27.25
C SER A 138 5.21 32.49 26.74
N ARG A 139 6.19 33.18 27.34
CA ARG A 139 7.61 32.91 27.07
C ARG A 139 8.11 31.79 28.00
N ASP A 140 9.07 31.01 27.52
CA ASP A 140 9.75 29.88 28.19
C ASP A 140 10.08 30.13 29.70
N PRO A 141 10.24 29.08 30.53
CA PRO A 141 10.08 29.19 31.98
C PRO A 141 11.14 30.04 32.71
N PRO A 142 10.74 30.79 33.76
CA PRO A 142 9.39 30.83 34.35
C PRO A 142 8.39 31.64 33.50
N PRO A 143 7.11 31.23 33.41
CA PRO A 143 6.12 31.83 32.52
C PRO A 143 5.67 33.19 33.06
N GLU A 144 6.40 34.25 32.75
CA GLU A 144 5.91 35.62 32.90
C GLU A 144 5.02 35.95 31.69
N LEU A 145 3.70 36.03 31.92
CA LEU A 145 2.73 36.46 30.92
C LEU A 145 2.96 37.95 30.62
N THR A 146 3.59 38.23 29.49
CA THR A 146 3.79 39.60 28.99
C THR A 146 2.59 39.99 28.13
N THR A 147 2.06 41.19 28.37
CA THR A 147 0.97 41.74 27.55
C THR A 147 1.58 42.67 26.52
N GLU A 148 1.45 42.32 25.24
CA GLU A 148 1.83 43.19 24.12
C GLU A 148 0.58 43.93 23.62
N CYS A 149 0.76 45.14 23.08
CA CYS A 149 -0.32 45.95 22.52
C CYS A 149 0.18 46.70 21.29
N GLU A 150 -0.55 46.58 20.18
CA GLU A 150 -0.15 47.12 18.89
C GLU A 150 -1.28 47.85 18.17
N TYR A 151 -0.90 48.80 17.34
CA TYR A 151 -1.82 49.54 16.48
C TYR A 151 -2.10 48.78 15.17
N ILE A 152 -3.38 48.56 14.85
CA ILE A 152 -3.79 47.73 13.70
C ILE A 152 -4.53 48.49 12.60
N GLY A 153 -4.93 49.74 12.84
CA GLY A 153 -5.66 50.56 11.86
C GLY A 153 -7.18 50.36 11.91
N ALA A 154 -7.87 50.84 10.88
CA ALA A 154 -9.33 50.75 10.80
C ALA A 154 -9.85 49.35 10.38
N ASP A 155 -9.04 48.57 9.65
CA ASP A 155 -9.41 47.21 9.24
C ASP A 155 -8.67 46.20 10.11
N LEU A 156 -9.40 45.54 11.01
CA LEU A 156 -8.81 44.64 12.01
C LEU A 156 -8.12 43.44 11.33
N LEU A 157 -8.68 42.94 10.23
CA LEU A 157 -8.17 41.77 9.54
C LEU A 157 -6.87 42.09 8.80
N LYS A 158 -6.83 43.21 8.07
CA LYS A 158 -5.60 43.70 7.43
C LYS A 158 -4.52 44.07 8.44
N GLY A 159 -4.93 44.69 9.55
CA GLY A 159 -4.03 45.06 10.62
C GLY A 159 -3.33 43.88 11.28
N VAL A 160 -4.10 42.86 11.67
CA VAL A 160 -3.53 41.61 12.22
C VAL A 160 -2.68 40.89 11.18
N TYR A 161 -3.12 40.83 9.91
CA TYR A 161 -2.33 40.26 8.82
C TYR A 161 -0.97 40.94 8.67
N ARG A 162 -0.92 42.28 8.73
CA ARG A 162 0.33 43.06 8.69
C ARG A 162 1.25 42.71 9.86
N LEU A 163 0.72 42.63 11.08
CA LEU A 163 1.52 42.26 12.25
C LEU A 163 2.11 40.84 12.11
N VAL A 164 1.32 39.87 11.66
CA VAL A 164 1.81 38.49 11.42
C VAL A 164 2.85 38.46 10.30
N LYS A 165 2.64 39.22 9.21
CA LYS A 165 3.60 39.33 8.10
C LYS A 165 4.94 39.90 8.55
N GLU A 166 4.93 40.90 9.43
CA GLU A 166 6.13 41.48 10.04
C GLU A 166 6.75 40.57 11.12
N GLY A 167 6.00 39.57 11.61
CA GLY A 167 6.42 38.67 12.69
C GLY A 167 6.32 39.32 14.07
N ARG A 168 5.38 40.25 14.24
CA ARG A 168 5.10 41.00 15.48
C ARG A 168 3.87 40.50 16.23
N PHE A 169 3.24 39.44 15.75
CA PHE A 169 2.10 38.78 16.39
C PHE A 169 2.42 37.30 16.53
N ASP A 170 2.42 36.79 17.75
CA ASP A 170 2.85 35.43 18.06
C ASP A 170 1.80 34.40 17.66
N TYR A 171 2.27 33.21 17.28
CA TYR A 171 1.37 32.12 16.91
C TYR A 171 0.55 31.60 18.10
N ASP A 172 1.15 31.56 19.29
CA ASP A 172 0.55 31.08 20.54
C ASP A 172 -0.05 32.20 21.39
N ALA A 173 -0.34 33.35 20.76
CA ALA A 173 -1.03 34.47 21.39
C ALA A 173 -2.33 34.00 22.05
N SER A 174 -2.47 34.30 23.34
CA SER A 174 -3.63 33.98 24.16
C SER A 174 -4.29 35.25 24.69
N GLU A 175 -5.56 35.17 25.10
CA GLU A 175 -6.31 36.32 25.61
C GLU A 175 -6.24 37.56 24.68
N VAL A 176 -6.57 37.36 23.40
CA VAL A 176 -6.52 38.44 22.39
C VAL A 176 -7.73 39.36 22.56
N HIS A 177 -7.48 40.64 22.82
CA HIS A 177 -8.47 41.68 22.99
C HIS A 177 -8.32 42.77 21.94
N TYR A 178 -9.44 43.21 21.37
CA TYR A 178 -9.49 44.32 20.42
C TYR A 178 -10.10 45.55 21.08
N SER A 179 -9.50 46.72 20.86
CA SER A 179 -10.13 48.01 21.15
C SER A 179 -10.39 48.72 19.83
N VAL A 180 -11.66 48.90 19.48
CA VAL A 180 -12.09 49.41 18.17
C VAL A 180 -12.42 50.90 18.27
N GLY A 181 -11.85 51.69 17.37
CA GLY A 181 -12.19 53.10 17.21
C GLY A 181 -13.33 53.30 16.21
N ASP A 182 -14.50 53.77 16.67
CA ASP A 182 -15.73 54.09 15.90
C ASP A 182 -16.33 52.97 15.01
N SER A 183 -17.64 53.05 14.74
CA SER A 183 -18.41 52.06 13.97
C SER A 183 -18.00 51.91 12.49
N ALA A 184 -17.12 52.77 11.96
CA ALA A 184 -16.63 52.69 10.59
C ALA A 184 -15.67 51.50 10.35
N ALA A 185 -14.91 51.12 11.39
CA ALA A 185 -13.97 49.99 11.36
C ALA A 185 -14.65 48.64 11.07
N ASP A 186 -15.89 48.47 11.52
CA ASP A 186 -16.67 47.24 11.33
C ASP A 186 -17.01 47.02 9.85
N SER A 187 -17.36 48.08 9.12
CA SER A 187 -17.75 47.99 7.71
C SER A 187 -16.60 47.62 6.76
N SER A 188 -15.39 48.13 7.02
CA SER A 188 -14.19 47.81 6.23
C SER A 188 -13.76 46.38 6.48
N THR A 189 -13.65 45.99 7.76
CA THR A 189 -13.25 44.65 8.18
C THR A 189 -14.21 43.59 7.61
N GLN A 190 -15.52 43.84 7.62
CA GLN A 190 -16.51 42.93 7.04
C GLN A 190 -16.38 42.77 5.52
N ARG A 191 -16.05 43.85 4.80
CA ARG A 191 -15.79 43.81 3.36
C ARG A 191 -14.56 42.97 3.04
N SER A 192 -13.46 43.19 3.76
CA SER A 192 -12.22 42.43 3.62
C SER A 192 -12.44 40.95 3.96
N TYR A 193 -13.17 40.64 5.03
CA TYR A 193 -13.54 39.28 5.39
C TYR A 193 -14.36 38.58 4.29
N THR A 194 -15.39 39.25 3.75
CA THR A 194 -16.23 38.67 2.68
C THR A 194 -15.43 38.43 1.40
N LYS A 195 -14.56 39.38 1.02
CA LYS A 195 -13.65 39.25 -0.13
C LYS A 195 -12.73 38.04 0.06
N LEU A 196 -12.08 37.92 1.22
CA LEU A 196 -11.20 36.82 1.56
C LEU A 196 -11.94 35.48 1.56
N LYS A 197 -13.09 35.39 2.23
CA LYS A 197 -13.91 34.17 2.32
C LYS A 197 -14.29 33.65 0.93
N ASN A 198 -14.72 34.54 0.03
CA ASN A 198 -15.06 34.16 -1.34
C ASN A 198 -13.85 33.68 -2.14
N ALA A 199 -12.70 34.35 -2.00
CA ALA A 199 -11.47 33.95 -2.68
C ALA A 199 -10.97 32.57 -2.21
N ILE A 200 -10.96 32.33 -0.89
CA ILE A 200 -10.57 31.05 -0.30
C ILE A 200 -11.51 29.91 -0.75
N ARG A 201 -12.82 30.16 -0.80
CA ARG A 201 -13.80 29.12 -1.16
C ARG A 201 -13.51 28.49 -2.51
N ASN A 202 -13.05 29.27 -3.48
CA ASN A 202 -12.74 28.81 -4.84
C ASN A 202 -11.55 27.85 -4.91
N GLU A 203 -10.67 27.86 -3.91
CA GLU A 203 -9.45 27.03 -3.86
C GLU A 203 -9.67 25.72 -3.08
N LEU A 204 -10.77 25.59 -2.34
CA LEU A 204 -11.03 24.48 -1.41
C LEU A 204 -11.90 23.34 -1.99
N ASP A 205 -12.10 23.31 -3.30
CA ASP A 205 -12.82 22.19 -3.95
C ASP A 205 -11.87 21.04 -4.29
N CYS A 206 -12.30 19.82 -3.96
CA CYS A 206 -11.58 18.60 -4.29
C CYS A 206 -11.63 18.34 -5.79
N GLN A 207 -10.48 18.11 -6.41
CA GLN A 207 -10.37 17.89 -7.87
C GLN A 207 -10.89 16.52 -8.34
N VAL A 208 -11.46 15.70 -7.45
CA VAL A 208 -12.06 14.40 -7.78
C VAL A 208 -13.58 14.48 -7.74
N CYS A 209 -14.15 14.98 -6.64
CA CYS A 209 -15.60 15.11 -6.47
C CYS A 209 -16.15 16.52 -6.75
N TYR A 210 -15.29 17.49 -7.10
CA TYR A 210 -15.63 18.88 -7.44
C TYR A 210 -16.50 19.59 -6.40
N SER A 211 -16.29 19.25 -5.14
CA SER A 211 -17.02 19.79 -4.01
C SER A 211 -16.04 20.12 -2.89
N LEU A 212 -16.51 20.87 -1.88
CA LEU A 212 -15.69 21.29 -0.74
C LEU A 212 -14.95 20.09 -0.12
N ILE A 213 -13.65 20.22 0.10
CA ILE A 213 -12.85 19.10 0.64
C ILE A 213 -13.38 18.68 2.01
N LEU A 214 -13.67 17.39 2.16
CA LEU A 214 -14.04 16.74 3.42
C LEU A 214 -12.91 15.81 3.84
N ASP A 215 -12.45 15.93 5.09
CA ASP A 215 -11.30 15.18 5.61
C ASP A 215 -10.05 15.30 4.70
N PRO A 216 -9.38 16.48 4.71
CA PRO A 216 -8.34 16.81 3.75
C PRO A 216 -7.10 15.93 3.92
N LEU A 217 -6.78 15.12 2.91
CA LEU A 217 -5.53 14.37 2.83
C LEU A 217 -4.59 15.00 1.80
N THR A 218 -3.44 15.51 2.26
CA THR A 218 -2.37 16.02 1.39
C THR A 218 -1.42 14.89 1.00
N THR A 219 -1.37 14.57 -0.28
CA THR A 219 -0.47 13.55 -0.84
C THR A 219 1.01 13.96 -0.79
N PRO A 220 1.99 13.04 -0.92
CA PRO A 220 3.42 13.37 -0.91
C PRO A 220 3.83 14.32 -2.03
N CYS A 221 3.09 14.31 -3.15
CA CYS A 221 3.31 15.24 -4.25
C CYS A 221 2.81 16.67 -3.96
N GLY A 222 2.05 16.85 -2.87
CA GLY A 222 1.60 18.12 -2.31
C GLY A 222 0.16 18.53 -2.59
N HIS A 223 -0.59 17.73 -3.36
CA HIS A 223 -1.99 18.01 -3.66
C HIS A 223 -2.91 17.43 -2.58
N THR A 224 -3.99 18.15 -2.29
CA THR A 224 -4.96 17.81 -1.24
C THR A 224 -6.30 17.37 -1.85
N PHE A 225 -6.86 16.29 -1.33
CA PHE A 225 -8.15 15.73 -1.75
C PHE A 225 -8.99 15.33 -0.53
N CYS A 226 -10.26 14.98 -0.73
CA CYS A 226 -10.99 14.22 0.29
C CYS A 226 -10.33 12.85 0.48
N ARG A 227 -10.28 12.36 1.72
CA ARG A 227 -9.73 11.02 2.03
C ARG A 227 -10.37 9.91 1.21
N ASP A 228 -11.70 9.91 1.09
CA ASP A 228 -12.40 8.84 0.37
C ASP A 228 -12.15 8.93 -1.14
N CYS A 229 -12.06 10.15 -1.68
CA CYS A 229 -11.74 10.38 -3.08
C CYS A 229 -10.37 9.85 -3.48
N VAL A 230 -9.33 10.13 -2.69
CA VAL A 230 -7.98 9.62 -2.99
C VAL A 230 -7.90 8.11 -2.75
N THR A 231 -8.55 7.59 -1.71
CA THR A 231 -8.63 6.14 -1.47
C THR A 231 -9.28 5.40 -2.63
N MET A 232 -10.38 5.93 -3.18
CA MET A 232 -11.05 5.37 -4.36
C MET A 232 -10.17 5.41 -5.62
N VAL A 233 -9.44 6.51 -5.84
CA VAL A 233 -8.50 6.60 -6.98
C VAL A 233 -7.39 5.55 -6.85
N MET A 234 -6.87 5.36 -5.63
CA MET A 234 -5.80 4.40 -5.33
C MET A 234 -6.19 2.94 -5.56
N ASP A 235 -7.49 2.61 -5.52
CA ASP A 235 -7.97 1.26 -5.89
C ASP A 235 -7.79 0.93 -7.39
N HIS A 236 -7.57 1.94 -8.23
CA HIS A 236 -7.48 1.80 -9.69
C HIS A 236 -6.16 2.33 -10.28
N SER A 237 -5.51 3.30 -9.63
CA SER A 237 -4.28 3.93 -10.11
C SER A 237 -3.41 4.40 -8.96
N ASP A 238 -2.10 4.21 -9.07
CA ASP A 238 -1.10 4.74 -8.14
C ASP A 238 -0.67 6.18 -8.49
N LEU A 239 -1.38 6.90 -9.37
CA LEU A 239 -0.98 8.22 -9.87
C LEU A 239 -1.87 9.34 -9.29
N CYS A 240 -1.25 10.49 -9.03
CA CYS A 240 -1.98 11.69 -8.61
C CYS A 240 -2.92 12.20 -9.72
N PRO A 241 -4.22 12.45 -9.43
CA PRO A 241 -5.16 13.00 -10.41
C PRO A 241 -4.73 14.34 -11.02
N VAL A 242 -3.98 15.15 -10.28
CA VAL A 242 -3.56 16.49 -10.70
C VAL A 242 -2.24 16.46 -11.45
N CYS A 243 -1.18 15.91 -10.83
CA CYS A 243 0.17 16.01 -11.39
C CYS A 243 0.72 14.70 -11.98
N ARG A 244 -0.04 13.61 -11.92
CA ARG A 244 0.33 12.27 -12.44
C ARG A 244 1.62 11.68 -11.89
N ARG A 245 2.18 12.24 -10.82
CA ARG A 245 3.28 11.62 -10.06
C ARG A 245 2.74 10.44 -9.26
N LYS A 246 3.56 9.39 -9.10
CA LYS A 246 3.22 8.25 -8.26
C LYS A 246 2.97 8.70 -6.83
N LEU A 247 1.79 8.36 -6.33
CA LEU A 247 1.41 8.46 -4.94
C LEU A 247 2.08 7.27 -4.27
N ASN A 248 3.32 7.43 -3.78
CA ASN A 248 3.99 6.44 -2.92
C ASN A 248 3.33 6.37 -1.53
N LEU A 249 2.01 6.51 -1.50
CA LEU A 249 1.16 6.32 -0.35
C LEU A 249 0.99 4.81 -0.21
N SER A 250 1.45 4.25 0.90
CA SER A 250 1.06 2.88 1.23
C SER A 250 -0.46 2.82 1.39
N LEU A 251 -1.05 1.64 1.21
CA LEU A 251 -2.49 1.38 1.36
C LEU A 251 -3.07 1.83 2.73
N THR A 252 -2.20 2.22 3.67
CA THR A 252 -2.48 2.93 4.92
C THR A 252 -3.05 4.35 4.77
N SER A 253 -3.46 4.78 3.56
CA SER A 253 -4.03 6.13 3.33
C SER A 253 -5.26 6.43 4.19
N ARG A 254 -5.98 5.40 4.65
CA ARG A 254 -7.07 5.54 5.64
C ARG A 254 -6.58 5.99 7.03
N ARG A 255 -5.32 5.74 7.36
CA ARG A 255 -4.72 6.02 8.66
C ARG A 255 -3.78 7.23 8.67
N GLU A 256 -3.52 7.86 7.51
CA GLU A 256 -2.73 9.09 7.48
C GLU A 256 -3.49 10.23 8.16
N PRO A 257 -2.84 11.06 8.99
CA PRO A 257 -3.52 12.18 9.61
C PRO A 257 -3.95 13.21 8.56
N SER A 258 -5.12 13.81 8.79
CA SER A 258 -5.63 14.90 7.97
C SER A 258 -4.72 16.13 8.07
N ASN A 259 -4.77 16.98 7.05
CA ASN A 259 -4.10 18.26 7.08
C ASN A 259 -4.80 19.20 8.06
N LEU A 260 -4.23 19.37 9.25
CA LEU A 260 -4.86 20.10 10.34
C LEU A 260 -5.12 21.57 9.98
N ARG A 261 -4.23 22.19 9.20
CA ARG A 261 -4.40 23.59 8.78
C ARG A 261 -5.61 23.76 7.87
N ILE A 262 -5.73 22.90 6.86
CA ILE A 262 -6.85 22.94 5.93
C ILE A 262 -8.16 22.60 6.66
N SER A 263 -8.15 21.61 7.56
CA SER A 263 -9.31 21.31 8.41
C SER A 263 -9.75 22.52 9.24
N THR A 264 -8.81 23.20 9.91
CA THR A 264 -9.11 24.42 10.68
C THR A 264 -9.70 25.53 9.80
N ILE A 265 -9.17 25.75 8.58
CA ILE A 265 -9.72 26.75 7.64
C ILE A 265 -11.15 26.40 7.25
N LEU A 266 -11.41 25.13 6.91
CA LEU A 266 -12.73 24.66 6.53
C LEU A 266 -13.74 24.81 7.67
N GLU A 267 -13.39 24.37 8.87
CA GLU A 267 -14.25 24.45 10.07
C GLU A 267 -14.50 25.89 10.51
N THR A 268 -13.51 26.76 10.39
CA THR A 268 -13.61 28.17 10.81
C THR A 268 -14.43 29.00 9.82
N LEU A 269 -14.28 28.79 8.51
CA LEU A 269 -14.89 29.65 7.49
C LEU A 269 -16.17 29.07 6.88
N PHE A 270 -16.32 27.74 6.84
CA PHE A 270 -17.42 27.04 6.14
C PHE A 270 -18.07 25.90 6.96
N PRO A 271 -18.39 26.10 8.25
CA PRO A 271 -18.91 25.02 9.11
C PRO A 271 -20.26 24.45 8.62
N GLU A 272 -21.18 25.31 8.17
CA GLU A 272 -22.50 24.88 7.67
C GLU A 272 -22.40 24.02 6.41
N GLN A 273 -21.54 24.41 5.46
CA GLN A 273 -21.34 23.66 4.21
C GLN A 273 -20.69 22.30 4.48
N LEU A 274 -19.77 22.24 5.45
CA LEU A 274 -19.19 20.98 5.91
C LEU A 274 -20.22 20.08 6.59
N ALA A 275 -21.10 20.63 7.44
CA ALA A 275 -22.14 19.86 8.11
C ALA A 275 -23.09 19.21 7.10
N VAL A 276 -23.62 20.01 6.16
CA VAL A 276 -24.48 19.50 5.07
C VAL A 276 -23.78 18.42 4.26
N ARG A 277 -22.48 18.59 4.00
CA ARG A 277 -21.70 17.61 3.25
C ARG A 277 -21.48 16.30 4.01
N LYS A 278 -21.30 16.37 5.34
CA LYS A 278 -21.15 15.18 6.21
C LYS A 278 -22.45 14.39 6.29
N ASP A 279 -23.60 15.08 6.35
CA ASP A 279 -24.92 14.44 6.40
C ASP A 279 -25.28 13.79 5.04
N GLY A 280 -24.95 14.45 3.92
CA GLY A 280 -25.19 13.88 2.59
C GLY A 280 -24.36 12.63 2.27
N THR A 281 -23.21 12.45 2.93
CA THR A 281 -22.41 11.22 2.78
C THR A 281 -22.97 10.02 3.54
N SER A 282 -23.82 10.20 4.56
CA SER A 282 -24.38 9.05 5.28
C SER A 282 -25.61 8.41 4.61
N ASP A 283 -26.28 9.12 3.70
CA ASP A 283 -27.55 8.69 3.09
C ASP A 283 -27.38 7.87 1.78
N ASP A 284 -26.23 8.00 1.10
CA ASP A 284 -25.90 7.19 -0.10
C ASP A 284 -25.20 5.85 0.25
N ASP A 285 -24.96 5.59 1.54
CA ASP A 285 -24.12 4.52 2.08
C ASP A 285 -24.91 3.31 2.64
N ASP A 286 -26.19 3.12 2.33
CA ASP A 286 -26.93 1.92 2.79
C ASP A 286 -26.35 0.58 2.26
N ASP A 287 -25.45 0.62 1.26
CA ASP A 287 -24.61 -0.51 0.81
C ASP A 287 -23.11 -0.38 1.21
N ASP A 288 -22.67 0.77 1.74
CA ASP A 288 -21.26 1.15 1.99
C ASP A 288 -20.93 1.59 3.45
N ALA A 289 -21.91 1.61 4.36
CA ALA A 289 -21.73 1.93 5.79
C ALA A 289 -20.74 0.98 6.53
N ALA A 290 -20.32 -0.10 5.89
CA ALA A 290 -19.31 -1.03 6.37
C ALA A 290 -17.86 -0.58 6.05
N ALA A 291 -17.68 0.52 5.31
CA ALA A 291 -16.38 1.09 4.94
C ALA A 291 -15.66 1.82 6.09
N ALA A 292 -16.38 2.21 7.16
CA ALA A 292 -15.77 2.86 8.33
C ALA A 292 -14.89 1.88 9.15
N ASP A 293 -15.16 0.57 9.10
CA ASP A 293 -14.42 -0.48 9.84
C ASP A 293 -13.68 -1.47 8.91
N GLY A 294 -13.71 -1.22 7.60
CA GLY A 294 -13.04 -2.06 6.58
C GLY A 294 -13.63 -3.47 6.46
N GLU A 295 -14.87 -3.66 6.88
CA GLU A 295 -15.56 -4.95 6.92
C GLU A 295 -16.52 -5.05 5.71
N GLN A 296 -16.19 -5.86 4.70
CA GLN A 296 -16.99 -6.01 3.48
C GLN A 296 -17.60 -7.42 3.40
N THR A 297 -18.79 -7.54 2.82
CA THR A 297 -19.37 -8.85 2.47
C THR A 297 -18.91 -9.27 1.08
N LEU A 298 -18.29 -10.45 0.96
CA LEU A 298 -17.79 -10.98 -0.31
C LEU A 298 -18.23 -12.44 -0.54
N PRO A 299 -18.64 -12.81 -1.77
CA PRO A 299 -18.78 -14.21 -2.14
C PRO A 299 -17.41 -14.89 -2.14
N LEU A 300 -17.31 -16.05 -1.49
CA LEU A 300 -16.08 -16.80 -1.30
C LEU A 300 -16.04 -18.03 -2.22
N PHE A 301 -15.00 -18.08 -3.05
CA PHE A 301 -14.64 -19.24 -3.85
C PHE A 301 -13.60 -20.08 -3.08
N VAL A 302 -14.01 -21.25 -2.60
CA VAL A 302 -13.13 -22.16 -1.85
C VAL A 302 -12.41 -23.10 -2.83
N ASN A 303 -11.11 -22.87 -3.04
CA ASN A 303 -10.29 -23.70 -3.92
C ASN A 303 -8.80 -23.65 -3.54
N SER A 304 -7.96 -23.11 -4.43
CA SER A 304 -6.51 -23.01 -4.30
C SER A 304 -6.09 -21.65 -3.75
N LEU A 305 -4.82 -21.55 -3.39
CA LEU A 305 -4.24 -20.29 -2.95
C LEU A 305 -4.12 -19.29 -4.12
N SER A 306 -4.28 -18.00 -3.85
CA SER A 306 -4.04 -16.91 -4.81
C SER A 306 -3.42 -15.73 -4.07
N PHE A 307 -2.61 -14.94 -4.78
CA PHE A 307 -1.82 -13.85 -4.20
C PHE A 307 -2.16 -12.50 -4.82
N PRO A 308 -1.94 -11.39 -4.10
CA PRO A 308 -2.04 -10.05 -4.67
C PRO A 308 -1.17 -9.89 -5.91
N THR A 309 -1.63 -9.04 -6.84
CA THR A 309 -1.05 -8.72 -8.15
C THR A 309 -0.86 -9.88 -9.11
N MET A 310 -1.16 -11.12 -8.69
CA MET A 310 -0.93 -12.32 -9.47
C MET A 310 -2.20 -12.73 -10.22
N PRO A 311 -2.08 -13.13 -11.50
CA PRO A 311 -3.20 -13.64 -12.27
C PRO A 311 -3.57 -15.05 -11.82
N THR A 312 -4.88 -15.32 -11.79
CA THR A 312 -5.50 -16.60 -11.47
C THR A 312 -6.41 -17.01 -12.62
N PHE A 313 -6.20 -18.23 -13.11
CA PHE A 313 -6.96 -18.81 -14.23
C PHE A 313 -7.91 -19.88 -13.70
N LEU A 314 -9.21 -19.70 -13.91
CA LEU A 314 -10.24 -20.59 -13.35
C LEU A 314 -11.15 -21.14 -14.43
N HIS A 315 -11.50 -22.41 -14.28
CA HIS A 315 -12.56 -23.07 -15.02
C HIS A 315 -13.71 -23.39 -14.07
N ILE A 316 -14.82 -22.67 -14.21
CA ILE A 316 -15.96 -22.76 -13.32
C ILE A 316 -17.00 -23.68 -13.93
N PHE A 317 -17.15 -24.87 -13.34
CA PHE A 317 -18.13 -25.87 -13.79
C PHE A 317 -19.14 -26.26 -12.70
N GLU A 318 -18.84 -26.08 -11.42
CA GLU A 318 -19.75 -26.41 -10.32
C GLU A 318 -21.00 -25.49 -10.31
N PRO A 319 -22.23 -26.03 -10.21
CA PRO A 319 -23.47 -25.26 -10.25
C PRO A 319 -23.52 -24.06 -9.28
N ARG A 320 -23.12 -24.25 -8.02
CA ARG A 320 -23.07 -23.17 -7.02
C ARG A 320 -22.22 -21.99 -7.44
N TYR A 321 -21.05 -22.25 -8.01
CA TYR A 321 -20.12 -21.20 -8.42
C TYR A 321 -20.50 -20.59 -9.77
N ARG A 322 -21.23 -21.30 -10.63
CA ARG A 322 -21.82 -20.71 -11.84
C ARG A 322 -22.82 -19.60 -11.50
N ILE A 323 -23.65 -19.82 -10.48
CA ILE A 323 -24.57 -18.80 -9.96
C ILE A 323 -23.79 -17.65 -9.32
N MET A 324 -22.80 -17.97 -8.48
CA MET A 324 -21.91 -16.98 -7.87
C MET A 324 -21.27 -16.06 -8.91
N MET A 325 -20.68 -16.61 -9.98
CA MET A 325 -20.02 -15.81 -11.02
C MET A 325 -21.00 -14.92 -11.78
N ARG A 326 -22.21 -15.39 -12.05
CA ARG A 326 -23.25 -14.55 -12.68
C ARG A 326 -23.54 -13.32 -11.82
N ARG A 327 -23.76 -13.51 -10.51
CA ARG A 327 -24.00 -12.42 -9.56
C ARG A 327 -22.81 -11.48 -9.44
N VAL A 328 -21.58 -12.01 -9.37
CA VAL A 328 -20.37 -11.18 -9.34
C VAL A 328 -20.26 -10.29 -10.58
N MET A 329 -20.61 -10.81 -11.76
CA MET A 329 -20.58 -10.04 -13.02
C MET A 329 -21.68 -8.96 -13.10
N GLU A 330 -22.74 -9.06 -12.31
CA GLU A 330 -23.77 -8.01 -12.15
C GLU A 330 -23.29 -6.87 -11.24
N THR A 331 -22.31 -7.10 -10.37
CA THR A 331 -21.72 -6.06 -9.52
C THR A 331 -20.79 -5.13 -10.32
N ARG A 332 -20.73 -3.85 -9.93
CA ARG A 332 -19.82 -2.87 -10.55
C ARG A 332 -18.34 -3.24 -10.39
N GLY A 333 -17.98 -3.83 -9.25
CA GLY A 333 -16.59 -4.17 -8.93
C GLY A 333 -16.09 -5.46 -9.57
N LYS A 334 -16.98 -6.42 -9.92
CA LYS A 334 -16.62 -7.76 -10.40
C LYS A 334 -15.57 -8.45 -9.52
N LYS A 335 -15.70 -8.27 -8.20
CA LYS A 335 -14.78 -8.78 -7.18
C LYS A 335 -15.39 -9.99 -6.49
N PHE A 336 -14.55 -10.96 -6.14
CA PHE A 336 -14.91 -12.09 -5.28
C PHE A 336 -13.72 -12.50 -4.43
N GLY A 337 -13.96 -13.17 -3.29
CA GLY A 337 -12.90 -13.65 -2.41
C GLY A 337 -12.43 -15.04 -2.81
N MET A 338 -11.12 -15.25 -2.97
CA MET A 338 -10.52 -16.58 -3.11
C MET A 338 -9.96 -17.03 -1.77
N VAL A 339 -10.37 -18.21 -1.29
CA VAL A 339 -9.86 -18.81 -0.04
C VAL A 339 -9.41 -20.25 -0.28
N MET A 340 -8.32 -20.63 0.38
CA MET A 340 -7.78 -21.99 0.28
C MET A 340 -8.65 -22.98 1.05
N TYR A 341 -8.88 -24.17 0.50
CA TYR A 341 -9.60 -25.25 1.21
C TYR A 341 -8.83 -25.72 2.47
N ASN A 342 -9.54 -25.88 3.59
CA ASN A 342 -8.98 -26.33 4.87
C ASN A 342 -8.90 -27.85 4.93
N ARG A 343 -7.93 -28.44 4.22
CA ARG A 343 -7.75 -29.90 4.13
C ARG A 343 -7.61 -30.59 5.49
N GLY A 344 -7.04 -29.91 6.47
CA GLY A 344 -6.82 -30.46 7.81
C GLY A 344 -7.98 -30.26 8.78
N SER A 345 -9.09 -29.63 8.35
CA SER A 345 -10.20 -29.19 9.23
C SER A 345 -9.69 -28.53 10.51
N ARG A 346 -8.62 -27.72 10.37
CA ARG A 346 -7.93 -27.05 11.47
C ARG A 346 -8.84 -25.93 12.00
N PRO A 347 -9.03 -25.81 13.32
CA PRO A 347 -9.81 -24.72 13.88
C PRO A 347 -9.16 -23.37 13.52
N GLN A 348 -9.97 -22.45 13.01
CA GLN A 348 -9.59 -21.09 12.67
C GLN A 348 -10.01 -20.15 13.81
N PRO A 349 -9.15 -19.18 14.21
CA PRO A 349 -9.49 -18.21 15.24
C PRO A 349 -10.78 -17.44 14.91
N GLY A 350 -11.79 -17.50 15.79
CA GLY A 350 -13.08 -16.81 15.59
C GLY A 350 -14.07 -17.48 14.62
N LEU A 351 -13.61 -18.37 13.74
CA LEU A 351 -14.46 -19.08 12.75
C LEU A 351 -14.72 -20.55 13.10
N GLY A 352 -14.01 -21.11 14.07
CA GLY A 352 -14.15 -22.53 14.41
C GLY A 352 -13.67 -23.43 13.27
N ARG A 353 -14.39 -24.52 12.98
CA ARG A 353 -13.97 -25.52 11.98
C ARG A 353 -14.59 -25.23 10.61
N ALA A 354 -14.17 -24.12 10.01
CA ALA A 354 -14.57 -23.77 8.65
C ALA A 354 -13.95 -24.69 7.59
N GLU A 355 -14.64 -24.86 6.46
CA GLU A 355 -14.18 -25.65 5.30
C GLU A 355 -13.02 -24.98 4.54
N PHE A 356 -12.74 -23.72 4.86
CA PHE A 356 -11.71 -22.91 4.22
C PHE A 356 -10.79 -22.29 5.27
N MET A 357 -9.63 -21.84 4.80
CA MET A 357 -8.63 -21.15 5.60
C MET A 357 -9.00 -19.68 5.77
N GLN A 358 -8.74 -19.11 6.95
CA GLN A 358 -9.26 -17.79 7.33
C GLN A 358 -8.80 -16.62 6.46
N TYR A 359 -7.58 -16.65 5.92
CA TYR A 359 -7.04 -15.58 5.08
C TYR A 359 -7.22 -15.91 3.60
N GLY A 360 -7.56 -14.90 2.82
CA GLY A 360 -7.79 -15.00 1.38
C GLY A 360 -7.33 -13.77 0.62
N THR A 361 -7.55 -13.81 -0.69
CA THR A 361 -7.23 -12.71 -1.61
C THR A 361 -8.47 -12.34 -2.41
N VAL A 362 -8.82 -11.06 -2.41
CA VAL A 362 -9.86 -10.50 -3.30
C VAL A 362 -9.33 -10.56 -4.72
N LEU A 363 -10.07 -11.21 -5.61
CA LEU A 363 -9.78 -11.27 -7.03
C LEU A 363 -10.75 -10.35 -7.79
N MET A 364 -10.23 -9.60 -8.76
CA MET A 364 -11.02 -8.84 -9.73
C MET A 364 -11.03 -9.59 -11.06
N ILE A 365 -12.21 -9.77 -11.65
CA ILE A 365 -12.34 -10.47 -12.93
C ILE A 365 -11.90 -9.55 -14.08
N ASP A 366 -10.81 -9.92 -14.75
CA ASP A 366 -10.28 -9.23 -15.92
C ASP A 366 -10.98 -9.69 -17.20
N ARG A 367 -11.14 -11.02 -17.34
CA ARG A 367 -11.79 -11.64 -18.50
C ARG A 367 -12.75 -12.74 -18.04
N TYR A 368 -13.95 -12.73 -18.61
CA TYR A 368 -15.00 -13.69 -18.36
C TYR A 368 -15.55 -14.23 -19.69
N GLU A 369 -15.50 -15.55 -19.87
CA GLU A 369 -16.00 -16.21 -21.09
C GLU A 369 -16.97 -17.34 -20.70
N LEU A 370 -18.25 -17.16 -21.03
CA LEU A 370 -19.31 -18.14 -20.77
C LEU A 370 -19.39 -19.14 -21.94
N LEU A 371 -19.32 -20.43 -21.63
CA LEU A 371 -19.43 -21.52 -22.59
C LEU A 371 -20.91 -21.90 -22.80
N PRO A 372 -21.27 -22.55 -23.93
CA PRO A 372 -22.67 -22.90 -24.25
C PRO A 372 -23.36 -23.84 -23.26
N ASP A 373 -22.59 -24.65 -22.53
CA ASP A 373 -23.09 -25.53 -21.45
C ASP A 373 -23.25 -24.81 -20.09
N GLY A 374 -22.94 -23.52 -20.07
CA GLY A 374 -22.97 -22.63 -18.93
C GLY A 374 -21.80 -22.78 -17.95
N ARG A 375 -20.72 -23.50 -18.34
CA ARG A 375 -19.40 -23.38 -17.69
C ARG A 375 -18.77 -22.04 -18.05
N SER A 376 -17.80 -21.56 -17.27
CA SER A 376 -17.09 -20.32 -17.62
C SER A 376 -15.59 -20.42 -17.44
N LEU A 377 -14.86 -19.73 -18.31
CA LEU A 377 -13.43 -19.46 -18.18
C LEU A 377 -13.27 -18.06 -17.60
N VAL A 378 -12.54 -17.97 -16.49
CA VAL A 378 -12.33 -16.72 -15.77
C VAL A 378 -10.84 -16.47 -15.62
N ILE A 379 -10.40 -15.28 -16.03
CA ILE A 379 -9.09 -14.75 -15.71
C ILE A 379 -9.33 -13.60 -14.73
N ALA A 380 -8.71 -13.70 -13.57
CA ALA A 380 -8.86 -12.72 -12.51
C ALA A 380 -7.52 -12.39 -11.87
N THR A 381 -7.32 -11.15 -11.46
CA THR A 381 -6.08 -10.69 -10.83
C THR A 381 -6.30 -10.42 -9.35
N GLY A 382 -5.34 -10.85 -8.51
CA GLY A 382 -5.36 -10.56 -7.08
C GLY A 382 -5.21 -9.07 -6.79
N VAL A 383 -6.10 -8.53 -5.98
CA VAL A 383 -6.14 -7.10 -5.64
C VAL A 383 -5.63 -6.85 -4.23
N SER A 384 -6.24 -7.51 -3.24
CA SER A 384 -5.97 -7.24 -1.83
C SER A 384 -6.18 -8.47 -0.96
N ARG A 385 -5.51 -8.50 0.19
CA ARG A 385 -5.66 -9.57 1.17
C ARG A 385 -6.83 -9.26 2.10
N PHE A 386 -7.47 -10.31 2.60
CA PHE A 386 -8.52 -10.18 3.61
C PHE A 386 -8.47 -11.34 4.60
N LYS A 387 -9.11 -11.11 5.75
CA LYS A 387 -9.36 -12.07 6.81
C LYS A 387 -10.86 -12.25 6.95
N VAL A 388 -11.34 -13.49 6.92
CA VAL A 388 -12.77 -13.78 7.13
C VAL A 388 -13.09 -13.65 8.63
N SER A 389 -14.06 -12.80 8.96
CA SER A 389 -14.59 -12.60 10.32
C SER A 389 -15.70 -13.61 10.63
N SER A 390 -16.64 -13.75 9.69
CA SER A 390 -17.76 -14.70 9.76
C SER A 390 -18.15 -15.13 8.34
N SER A 391 -18.84 -16.27 8.21
CA SER A 391 -19.33 -16.74 6.93
C SER A 391 -20.65 -17.47 7.06
N GLU A 392 -21.49 -17.32 6.05
CA GLU A 392 -22.73 -18.06 5.87
C GLU A 392 -22.77 -18.73 4.49
N VAL A 393 -23.70 -19.67 4.30
CA VAL A 393 -23.86 -20.36 3.02
C VAL A 393 -25.11 -19.83 2.33
N VAL A 394 -24.93 -19.28 1.13
CA VAL A 394 -26.00 -18.76 0.27
C VAL A 394 -25.97 -19.54 -1.04
N ASP A 395 -27.08 -20.18 -1.40
CA ASP A 395 -27.21 -20.97 -2.64
C ASP A 395 -26.06 -21.96 -2.90
N GLY A 396 -25.54 -22.54 -1.81
CA GLY A 396 -24.50 -23.58 -1.82
C GLY A 396 -23.05 -23.07 -1.87
N TYR A 397 -22.80 -21.77 -1.95
CA TYR A 397 -21.46 -21.18 -1.82
C TYR A 397 -21.36 -20.30 -0.56
N HIS A 398 -20.14 -20.05 -0.09
CA HIS A 398 -19.91 -19.25 1.12
C HIS A 398 -19.96 -17.76 0.80
N VAL A 399 -20.62 -16.98 1.65
CA VAL A 399 -20.57 -15.52 1.66
C VAL A 399 -19.94 -15.12 2.99
N GLY A 400 -18.79 -14.46 2.91
CA GLY A 400 -17.99 -14.10 4.06
C GLY A 400 -18.10 -12.62 4.36
N ARG A 401 -18.23 -12.29 5.64
CA ARG A 401 -17.90 -10.96 6.14
C ARG A 401 -16.39 -10.91 6.35
N VAL A 402 -15.71 -10.01 5.66
CA VAL A 402 -14.26 -9.99 5.57
C VAL A 402 -13.68 -8.65 5.98
N GLN A 403 -12.56 -8.68 6.69
CA GLN A 403 -11.77 -7.51 7.02
C GLN A 403 -10.56 -7.43 6.09
N ARG A 404 -10.33 -6.27 5.46
CA ARG A 404 -9.14 -6.06 4.62
C ARG A 404 -7.87 -6.16 5.48
N VAL A 405 -6.85 -6.85 4.96
CA VAL A 405 -5.52 -6.93 5.59
C VAL A 405 -4.58 -6.02 4.82
N GLU A 406 -4.18 -4.93 5.47
CA GLU A 406 -3.25 -3.94 4.91
C GLU A 406 -1.82 -4.19 5.38
N ASP A 407 -0.85 -3.72 4.59
CA ASP A 407 0.54 -3.65 5.02
C ASP A 407 0.69 -2.56 6.09
N MET A 408 1.60 -2.77 7.03
CA MET A 408 1.90 -1.79 8.07
C MET A 408 2.52 -0.51 7.47
N PRO A 409 2.37 0.65 8.13
CA PRO A 409 2.93 1.90 7.63
C PRO A 409 4.45 1.81 7.56
N ILE A 410 5.03 2.47 6.55
CA ILE A 410 6.47 2.43 6.28
C ILE A 410 7.28 2.90 7.50
N THR A 411 6.80 3.91 8.22
CA THR A 411 7.46 4.40 9.44
C THR A 411 7.64 3.32 10.51
N GLU A 412 6.65 2.44 10.66
CA GLU A 412 6.72 1.32 11.61
C GLU A 412 7.59 0.18 11.06
N GLU A 413 7.54 -0.08 9.74
CA GLU A 413 8.43 -1.03 9.06
C GLU A 413 9.92 -0.67 9.27
N GLU A 414 10.27 0.60 9.07
CA GLU A 414 11.62 1.13 9.31
C GLU A 414 12.04 0.98 10.78
N ARG A 415 11.12 1.26 11.70
CA ARG A 415 11.36 1.12 13.14
C ARG A 415 11.67 -0.33 13.50
N LEU A 416 10.90 -1.28 12.99
CA LEU A 416 11.17 -2.71 13.22
C LEU A 416 12.51 -3.15 12.63
N GLU A 417 12.83 -2.73 11.40
CA GLU A 417 14.13 -3.05 10.80
C GLU A 417 15.29 -2.51 11.65
N SER A 418 15.20 -1.25 12.07
CA SER A 418 16.24 -0.62 12.89
C SER A 418 16.46 -1.36 14.22
N LEU A 419 15.39 -1.83 14.86
CA LEU A 419 15.44 -2.54 16.13
C LEU A 419 16.03 -3.95 16.00
N GLU A 420 15.68 -4.67 14.92
CA GLU A 420 16.17 -6.03 14.70
C GLU A 420 17.62 -6.05 14.19
N THR A 421 18.01 -5.06 13.38
CA THR A 421 19.36 -4.97 12.81
C THR A 421 20.37 -4.30 13.75
N SER A 422 19.92 -3.50 14.73
CA SER A 422 20.82 -2.89 15.73
C SER A 422 21.47 -3.92 16.65
N VAL A 423 20.82 -5.07 16.88
CA VAL A 423 21.34 -6.16 17.74
C VAL A 423 22.68 -6.70 17.24
N THR A 424 22.97 -6.57 15.94
CA THR A 424 24.24 -6.98 15.33
C THR A 424 25.41 -6.02 15.55
N MET A 425 25.18 -4.77 15.99
CA MET A 425 26.27 -3.80 16.20
C MET A 425 26.94 -3.90 17.58
N GLU A 426 26.30 -4.55 18.56
CA GLU A 426 26.85 -4.70 19.93
C GLU A 426 27.67 -5.99 20.14
N ALA A 427 27.60 -6.95 19.21
CA ALA A 427 28.40 -8.17 19.27
C ALA A 427 29.63 -8.05 18.36
N PRO A 428 30.86 -8.30 18.84
CA PRO A 428 32.03 -8.35 17.96
C PRO A 428 31.78 -9.43 16.89
N PRO A 429 32.11 -9.17 15.61
CA PRO A 429 31.99 -10.20 14.59
C PRO A 429 32.89 -11.37 14.97
N ALA A 430 32.29 -12.52 15.29
CA ALA A 430 33.03 -13.76 15.33
C ALA A 430 33.62 -13.96 13.93
N ALA A 431 34.94 -13.81 13.80
CA ALA A 431 35.69 -13.73 12.54
C ALA A 431 35.72 -15.05 11.73
N SER A 432 34.69 -15.88 11.84
CA SER A 432 34.61 -17.20 11.22
C SER A 432 33.20 -17.64 10.80
N ALA A 433 32.17 -16.80 10.88
CA ALA A 433 30.85 -17.17 10.38
C ALA A 433 30.77 -16.95 8.86
N ASP A 434 30.58 -18.03 8.10
CA ASP A 434 30.22 -17.97 6.68
C ASP A 434 29.01 -17.03 6.52
N PRO A 435 29.00 -16.06 5.58
CA PRO A 435 27.82 -15.23 5.32
C PRO A 435 26.54 -16.04 5.11
N ALA A 436 26.63 -17.31 4.67
CA ALA A 436 25.49 -18.22 4.56
C ALA A 436 24.85 -18.61 5.93
N ASP A 437 25.61 -18.57 7.02
CA ASP A 437 25.19 -18.99 8.37
C ASP A 437 24.64 -17.85 9.23
N THR A 438 24.64 -16.61 8.74
CA THR A 438 23.99 -15.48 9.44
C THR A 438 22.50 -15.75 9.66
N PRO A 439 21.97 -15.58 10.89
CA PRO A 439 20.54 -15.77 11.16
C PRO A 439 19.67 -14.82 10.32
N ILE A 440 18.60 -15.34 9.72
CA ILE A 440 17.69 -14.57 8.86
C ILE A 440 17.09 -13.37 9.59
N GLU A 441 16.86 -13.50 10.90
CA GLU A 441 16.16 -12.50 11.71
C GLU A 441 16.95 -11.19 11.87
N VAL A 442 18.28 -11.23 11.77
CA VAL A 442 19.15 -10.04 11.93
C VAL A 442 19.59 -9.41 10.61
N LEU A 443 19.30 -10.05 9.48
CA LEU A 443 19.70 -9.54 8.17
C LEU A 443 18.88 -8.28 7.80
N PRO A 444 19.50 -7.20 7.30
CA PRO A 444 18.78 -6.06 6.75
C PRO A 444 17.82 -6.45 5.62
N THR A 445 16.74 -5.69 5.45
CA THR A 445 15.66 -6.01 4.50
C THR A 445 16.18 -6.09 3.07
N GLN A 446 17.10 -5.20 2.69
CA GLN A 446 17.75 -5.23 1.38
C GLN A 446 18.62 -6.48 1.19
N GLN A 447 19.28 -6.97 2.24
CA GLN A 447 20.07 -8.22 2.16
C GLN A 447 19.18 -9.46 2.05
N LEU A 448 18.04 -9.48 2.76
CA LEU A 448 17.03 -10.54 2.61
C LEU A 448 16.52 -10.60 1.17
N PHE A 449 16.25 -9.44 0.57
CA PHE A 449 15.81 -9.36 -0.80
C PHE A 449 16.91 -9.79 -1.79
N GLN A 450 18.15 -9.34 -1.59
CA GLN A 450 19.28 -9.74 -2.42
C GLN A 450 19.50 -11.26 -2.40
N LEU A 451 19.41 -11.89 -1.22
CA LEU A 451 19.52 -13.34 -1.09
C LEU A 451 18.46 -14.10 -1.92
N ALA A 452 17.26 -13.53 -2.05
CA ALA A 452 16.21 -14.10 -2.88
C ALA A 452 16.44 -13.87 -4.39
N LEU A 453 16.96 -12.70 -4.78
CA LEU A 453 17.35 -12.42 -6.16
C LEU A 453 18.50 -13.32 -6.63
N ASP A 454 19.54 -13.48 -5.80
CA ASP A 454 20.68 -14.36 -6.08
C ASP A 454 20.23 -15.81 -6.27
N PHE A 455 19.22 -16.23 -5.48
CA PHE A 455 18.60 -17.54 -5.65
C PHE A 455 17.87 -17.66 -6.99
N ILE A 456 17.12 -16.65 -7.44
CA ILE A 456 16.49 -16.67 -8.77
C ILE A 456 17.54 -16.79 -9.88
N ASP A 457 18.61 -16.02 -9.82
CA ASP A 457 19.67 -16.07 -10.82
C ASP A 457 20.38 -17.43 -10.86
N GLU A 458 20.59 -18.03 -9.68
CA GLU A 458 21.12 -19.39 -9.55
C GLU A 458 20.20 -20.41 -10.20
N GLN A 459 18.90 -20.34 -9.95
CA GLN A 459 17.91 -21.27 -10.48
C GLN A 459 17.68 -21.06 -11.99
N ARG A 460 17.75 -19.81 -12.48
CA ARG A 460 17.70 -19.47 -13.90
C ARG A 460 18.88 -20.09 -14.65
N ARG A 461 20.10 -19.99 -14.09
CA ARG A 461 21.31 -20.65 -14.64
C ARG A 461 21.19 -22.18 -14.67
N LYS A 462 20.51 -22.78 -13.69
CA LYS A 462 20.22 -24.23 -13.67
C LYS A 462 19.13 -24.65 -14.66
N GLY A 463 18.40 -23.72 -15.29
CA GLY A 463 17.38 -24.02 -16.30
C GLY A 463 16.13 -24.72 -15.73
N VAL A 464 15.74 -24.38 -14.50
CA VAL A 464 14.59 -25.03 -13.85
C VAL A 464 13.26 -24.76 -14.56
N ALA A 465 12.39 -25.78 -14.60
CA ALA A 465 11.14 -25.74 -15.37
C ALA A 465 10.16 -24.65 -14.91
N TRP A 466 10.17 -24.26 -13.63
CA TRP A 466 9.27 -23.25 -13.09
C TRP A 466 9.69 -21.80 -13.42
N LEU A 467 10.89 -21.61 -13.98
CA LEU A 467 11.36 -20.34 -14.57
C LEU A 467 11.34 -20.38 -16.11
N HIS A 468 10.70 -21.39 -16.72
CA HIS A 468 10.62 -21.50 -18.16
C HIS A 468 9.87 -20.30 -18.76
N PRO A 469 10.25 -19.79 -19.96
CA PRO A 469 9.63 -18.61 -20.57
C PRO A 469 8.10 -18.63 -20.62
N ARG A 470 7.48 -19.80 -20.85
CA ARG A 470 6.00 -19.95 -20.82
C ARG A 470 5.35 -19.63 -19.47
N VAL A 471 6.04 -19.89 -18.35
CA VAL A 471 5.56 -19.51 -17.02
C VAL A 471 5.69 -18.00 -16.84
N LEU A 472 6.82 -17.43 -17.25
CA LEU A 472 7.06 -15.99 -17.21
C LEU A 472 6.13 -15.21 -18.14
N MET A 473 5.67 -15.79 -19.25
CA MET A 473 4.62 -15.21 -20.09
C MET A 473 3.29 -15.03 -19.34
N ALA A 474 3.00 -15.88 -18.35
CA ALA A 474 1.77 -15.79 -17.57
C ALA A 474 1.91 -14.87 -16.35
N TYR A 475 3.05 -14.91 -15.64
CA TYR A 475 3.25 -14.21 -14.37
C TYR A 475 4.19 -12.99 -14.43
N GLY A 476 4.83 -12.75 -15.57
CA GLY A 476 5.88 -11.75 -15.72
C GLY A 476 7.24 -12.20 -15.19
N ASP A 477 8.25 -11.37 -15.43
CA ASP A 477 9.57 -11.50 -14.83
C ASP A 477 9.58 -11.17 -13.32
N ALA A 478 10.68 -11.53 -12.66
CA ALA A 478 10.87 -11.25 -11.23
C ALA A 478 10.74 -9.74 -10.94
N PRO A 479 9.81 -9.32 -10.06
CA PRO A 479 9.67 -7.91 -9.68
C PRO A 479 10.92 -7.37 -9.00
N THR A 480 11.25 -6.10 -9.26
CA THR A 480 12.32 -5.37 -8.57
C THR A 480 11.87 -4.77 -7.24
N ASP A 481 10.55 -4.73 -6.99
CA ASP A 481 9.97 -4.23 -5.75
C ASP A 481 9.95 -5.33 -4.68
N PRO A 482 10.63 -5.14 -3.52
CA PRO A 482 10.64 -6.09 -2.41
C PRO A 482 9.25 -6.42 -1.85
N ALA A 483 8.27 -5.51 -1.98
CA ALA A 483 6.91 -5.73 -1.51
C ALA A 483 6.13 -6.71 -2.40
N LEU A 484 6.37 -6.69 -3.72
CA LEU A 484 5.67 -7.51 -4.72
C LEU A 484 6.36 -8.86 -4.96
N PHE A 485 7.68 -8.90 -4.86
CA PHE A 485 8.47 -10.08 -5.18
C PHE A 485 8.03 -11.37 -4.44
N PRO A 486 7.73 -11.36 -3.13
CA PRO A 486 7.28 -12.57 -2.43
C PRO A 486 6.02 -13.21 -3.01
N TRP A 487 5.07 -12.40 -3.50
CA TRP A 487 3.84 -12.88 -4.14
C TRP A 487 4.12 -13.56 -5.48
N TRP A 488 4.98 -12.94 -6.28
CA TRP A 488 5.43 -13.52 -7.55
C TRP A 488 6.16 -14.83 -7.31
N LEU A 489 7.14 -14.85 -6.39
CA LEU A 489 7.89 -16.06 -6.08
C LEU A 489 6.98 -17.19 -5.60
N ALA A 490 6.02 -16.89 -4.70
CA ALA A 490 5.08 -17.89 -4.22
C ALA A 490 4.18 -18.46 -5.33
N SER A 491 3.93 -17.70 -6.40
CA SER A 491 3.13 -18.13 -7.55
C SER A 491 3.90 -19.04 -8.50
N VAL A 492 5.18 -18.76 -8.73
CA VAL A 492 6.01 -19.56 -9.67
C VAL A 492 6.75 -20.71 -8.98
N TYR A 493 7.15 -20.57 -7.72
CA TYR A 493 8.01 -21.53 -7.03
C TYR A 493 7.22 -22.75 -6.53
N PRO A 494 7.63 -24.00 -6.84
CA PRO A 494 6.88 -25.22 -6.51
C PRO A 494 7.04 -25.63 -5.03
N LEU A 495 6.31 -24.95 -4.16
CA LEU A 495 6.14 -25.30 -2.73
C LEU A 495 4.74 -25.82 -2.44
N TRP A 496 4.61 -26.52 -1.30
CA TRP A 496 3.31 -26.92 -0.77
C TRP A 496 2.48 -25.67 -0.41
N GLU A 497 1.17 -25.71 -0.69
CA GLU A 497 0.27 -24.58 -0.44
C GLU A 497 0.26 -24.16 1.03
N ASP A 498 0.40 -25.10 1.97
CA ASP A 498 0.48 -24.80 3.41
C ASP A 498 1.71 -23.93 3.77
N ASP A 499 2.88 -24.17 3.14
CA ASP A 499 4.08 -23.37 3.35
C ASP A 499 3.83 -21.93 2.82
N LYS A 500 3.16 -21.85 1.66
CA LYS A 500 2.82 -20.59 0.98
C LYS A 500 1.71 -19.80 1.68
N TYR A 501 0.79 -20.45 2.40
CA TYR A 501 -0.35 -19.78 3.02
C TYR A 501 0.05 -18.74 4.09
N SER A 502 1.16 -19.00 4.80
CA SER A 502 1.70 -18.11 5.84
C SER A 502 1.95 -16.67 5.38
N LEU A 503 2.19 -16.48 4.08
CA LEU A 503 2.38 -15.20 3.43
C LEU A 503 1.13 -14.31 3.45
N LEU A 504 -0.09 -14.87 3.45
CA LEU A 504 -1.30 -14.05 3.42
C LEU A 504 -1.54 -13.28 4.72
N SER A 505 -1.03 -13.77 5.86
CA SER A 505 -1.20 -13.13 7.17
C SER A 505 -0.12 -12.09 7.51
N THR A 506 1.00 -12.04 6.77
CA THR A 506 2.09 -11.09 7.09
C THR A 506 1.72 -9.66 6.74
N THR A 507 1.94 -8.71 7.63
CA THR A 507 1.69 -7.27 7.38
C THR A 507 2.96 -6.47 7.09
N SER A 508 4.14 -7.04 7.35
CA SER A 508 5.45 -6.45 7.07
C SER A 508 6.04 -6.98 5.76
N VAL A 509 6.68 -6.10 4.99
CA VAL A 509 7.45 -6.49 3.78
C VAL A 509 8.66 -7.32 4.17
N ARG A 510 9.37 -6.90 5.22
CA ARG A 510 10.50 -7.60 5.81
C ARG A 510 10.10 -9.00 6.27
N ASP A 511 8.98 -9.19 6.97
CA ASP A 511 8.54 -10.53 7.37
C ASP A 511 8.22 -11.44 6.19
N ARG A 512 7.64 -10.90 5.12
CA ARG A 512 7.45 -11.65 3.86
C ARG A 512 8.79 -12.10 3.29
N LEU A 513 9.78 -11.22 3.26
CA LEU A 513 11.13 -11.55 2.79
C LEU A 513 11.83 -12.56 3.70
N LYS A 514 11.62 -12.52 5.02
CA LYS A 514 12.11 -13.55 5.94
C LYS A 514 11.49 -14.92 5.63
N VAL A 515 10.19 -14.98 5.35
CA VAL A 515 9.52 -16.23 4.93
C VAL A 515 10.16 -16.78 3.65
N VAL A 516 10.36 -15.93 2.64
CA VAL A 516 11.03 -16.28 1.39
C VAL A 516 12.46 -16.74 1.63
N ALA A 517 13.24 -16.02 2.44
CA ALA A 517 14.62 -16.36 2.77
C ALA A 517 14.71 -17.74 3.45
N ARG A 518 13.74 -18.10 4.31
CA ARG A 518 13.66 -19.45 4.90
C ARG A 518 13.42 -20.52 3.82
N TRP A 519 12.61 -20.22 2.80
CA TRP A 519 12.42 -21.13 1.66
C TRP A 519 13.71 -21.32 0.86
N VAL A 520 14.44 -20.22 0.60
CA VAL A 520 15.73 -20.25 -0.10
C VAL A 520 16.75 -21.09 0.67
N LYS A 521 16.93 -20.82 1.98
CA LYS A 521 17.85 -21.63 2.82
C LYS A 521 17.43 -23.10 2.86
N LYS A 522 16.14 -23.40 3.05
CA LYS A 522 15.60 -24.79 3.02
C LYS A 522 15.88 -25.49 1.68
N SER A 523 15.82 -24.77 0.56
CA SER A 523 16.16 -25.30 -0.76
C SER A 523 17.65 -25.64 -0.87
N ARG A 524 18.53 -24.69 -0.53
CA ARG A 524 19.98 -24.88 -0.57
C ARG A 524 20.44 -26.02 0.36
N SER A 525 19.89 -26.12 1.56
CA SER A 525 20.21 -27.21 2.50
C SER A 525 19.80 -28.60 1.99
N ARG A 526 18.76 -28.71 1.15
CA ARG A 526 18.37 -29.97 0.51
C ARG A 526 19.35 -30.39 -0.60
N GLU A 527 19.97 -29.42 -1.27
CA GLU A 527 21.00 -29.66 -2.28
C GLU A 527 22.36 -30.05 -1.65
N CYS A 528 22.69 -29.53 -0.46
CA CYS A 528 23.96 -29.80 0.23
C CYS A 528 24.05 -31.13 1.01
N ARG A 529 23.10 -32.07 0.88
CA ARG A 529 23.21 -33.44 1.43
C ARG A 529 23.50 -34.44 0.30
N PRO A 530 24.77 -34.79 0.00
CA PRO A 530 25.12 -35.65 -1.12
C PRO A 530 24.92 -37.16 -0.86
N GLY A 531 24.17 -37.56 0.17
CA GLY A 531 24.15 -38.94 0.69
C GLY A 531 22.80 -39.67 0.67
N LEU A 532 21.72 -38.99 0.28
CA LEU A 532 20.40 -39.62 0.11
C LEU A 532 19.85 -39.18 -1.25
N SER A 533 20.41 -39.76 -2.31
CA SER A 533 19.80 -39.80 -3.62
C SER A 533 18.49 -40.61 -3.56
N PHE A 534 17.47 -40.01 -2.95
CA PHE A 534 16.10 -40.24 -3.39
C PHE A 534 15.98 -39.65 -4.78
N LEU A 535 15.45 -40.49 -5.67
CA LEU A 535 15.11 -40.23 -7.07
C LEU A 535 14.99 -38.74 -7.41
N SER A 536 15.79 -38.32 -8.40
CA SER A 536 15.54 -37.13 -9.20
C SER A 536 14.04 -36.83 -9.31
N PRO A 537 13.57 -35.57 -9.15
CA PRO A 537 12.15 -35.23 -9.21
C PRO A 537 11.54 -35.40 -10.61
N SER A 538 12.23 -36.06 -11.54
CA SER A 538 11.75 -36.32 -12.91
C SER A 538 10.58 -37.32 -12.97
N THR A 539 10.19 -37.97 -11.87
CA THR A 539 9.04 -38.91 -11.83
C THR A 539 8.13 -38.78 -10.62
N ALA A 540 8.22 -37.69 -9.85
CA ALA A 540 7.11 -37.30 -8.98
C ALA A 540 6.10 -36.59 -9.87
N VAL A 541 4.95 -37.22 -10.13
CA VAL A 541 3.78 -36.55 -10.71
C VAL A 541 3.31 -35.52 -9.69
N PHE A 542 3.98 -34.37 -9.65
CA PHE A 542 3.43 -33.13 -9.15
C PHE A 542 2.33 -32.76 -10.12
N THR A 543 1.08 -32.95 -9.72
CA THR A 543 -0.07 -32.31 -10.37
C THR A 543 -0.09 -30.81 -10.07
N SER A 544 1.04 -30.11 -10.27
CA SER A 544 1.02 -28.67 -10.51
C SER A 544 0.88 -28.50 -12.01
N PHE A 545 -0.38 -28.51 -12.45
CA PHE A 545 -0.77 -28.21 -13.81
C PHE A 545 -0.20 -26.84 -14.21
N THR A 546 0.65 -26.85 -15.23
CA THR A 546 1.04 -25.66 -16.00
C THR A 546 -0.20 -25.10 -16.74
N PRO A 547 -0.22 -23.82 -17.18
CA PRO A 547 -1.47 -23.12 -17.52
C PRO A 547 -2.19 -23.56 -18.82
N PHE A 548 -1.89 -24.73 -19.39
CA PHE A 548 -2.55 -25.24 -20.59
C PHE A 548 -3.37 -26.53 -20.40
N THR A 549 -3.71 -26.86 -19.16
CA THR A 549 -4.63 -27.96 -18.87
C THR A 549 -5.63 -27.50 -17.83
N MET A 550 -6.89 -27.44 -18.25
CA MET A 550 -8.04 -27.18 -17.39
C MET A 550 -7.94 -28.00 -16.11
N SER A 551 -7.95 -27.35 -14.96
CA SER A 551 -8.03 -28.00 -13.66
C SER A 551 -9.31 -28.82 -13.57
N VAL A 552 -9.16 -30.13 -13.39
CA VAL A 552 -10.28 -31.04 -13.10
C VAL A 552 -10.28 -31.26 -11.59
N SER A 553 -11.24 -30.66 -10.89
CA SER A 553 -11.49 -30.95 -9.48
C SER A 553 -12.47 -32.13 -9.39
N ILE A 554 -12.02 -33.26 -8.85
CA ILE A 554 -12.89 -34.40 -8.53
C ILE A 554 -13.36 -34.21 -7.09
N SER A 555 -14.66 -33.96 -6.91
CA SER A 555 -15.30 -33.93 -5.58
C SER A 555 -15.91 -35.30 -5.27
N PHE A 556 -15.49 -35.90 -4.16
CA PHE A 556 -16.12 -37.10 -3.61
C PHE A 556 -17.30 -36.69 -2.74
N GLY A 557 -18.51 -36.76 -3.31
CA GLY A 557 -19.74 -36.63 -2.54
C GLY A 557 -19.97 -37.89 -1.69
N ASN A 558 -19.93 -37.75 -0.36
CA ASN A 558 -20.32 -38.79 0.56
C ASN A 558 -21.85 -38.81 0.67
N THR A 559 -22.54 -39.65 -0.10
CA THR A 559 -23.98 -39.85 0.02
C THR A 559 -24.28 -40.69 1.25
N ARG A 560 -24.73 -40.05 2.33
CA ARG A 560 -25.38 -40.74 3.45
C ARG A 560 -26.83 -41.01 3.03
N ALA A 561 -27.11 -42.27 2.73
CA ALA A 561 -28.44 -42.75 2.39
C ALA A 561 -29.40 -42.56 3.58
N SER A 562 -30.56 -41.98 3.31
CA SER A 562 -31.78 -42.15 4.11
C SER A 562 -32.93 -42.30 3.13
N GLU A 563 -33.42 -43.52 2.99
CA GLU A 563 -34.60 -43.87 2.23
C GLU A 563 -35.85 -43.30 2.94
N THR A 564 -36.74 -42.65 2.19
CA THR A 564 -38.18 -42.90 2.30
C THR A 564 -38.90 -42.33 1.07
N SER A 565 -39.74 -43.19 0.51
CA SER A 565 -40.46 -43.09 -0.76
C SER A 565 -41.49 -41.94 -0.83
N ARG A 566 -41.71 -41.42 -2.05
CA ARG A 566 -43.05 -41.38 -2.68
C ARG A 566 -42.95 -41.14 -4.19
N GLN A 567 -43.55 -42.05 -4.94
CA GLN A 567 -43.79 -42.06 -6.39
C GLN A 567 -44.87 -41.05 -6.78
N GLU A 568 -44.73 -40.41 -7.96
CA GLU A 568 -45.74 -40.40 -9.04
C GLU A 568 -45.09 -40.04 -10.41
N PRO A 569 -45.69 -40.42 -11.56
CA PRO A 569 -44.99 -40.63 -12.83
C PRO A 569 -45.39 -39.65 -13.96
N GLY A 570 -44.51 -39.45 -14.96
CA GLY A 570 -44.92 -38.92 -16.26
C GLY A 570 -43.79 -38.47 -17.20
N GLN A 571 -43.62 -39.21 -18.32
CA GLN A 571 -43.05 -38.82 -19.64
C GLN A 571 -41.61 -38.25 -19.69
N SER A 572 -40.75 -38.50 -20.68
CA SER A 572 -40.84 -39.14 -22.00
C SER A 572 -39.46 -39.70 -22.37
N ARG A 573 -39.45 -40.77 -23.18
CA ARG A 573 -38.24 -41.36 -23.78
C ARG A 573 -37.59 -40.38 -24.75
N ASP A 574 -36.34 -40.01 -24.49
CA ASP A 574 -35.35 -39.75 -25.54
C ASP A 574 -34.13 -40.62 -25.26
N SER A 575 -33.85 -41.51 -26.20
CA SER A 575 -32.80 -42.51 -26.16
C SER A 575 -31.46 -41.91 -26.58
N GLU A 576 -30.67 -41.42 -25.63
CA GLU A 576 -29.24 -41.21 -25.83
C GLU A 576 -28.46 -42.48 -25.47
N MET A 577 -27.57 -42.90 -26.37
CA MET A 577 -26.67 -44.05 -26.19
C MET A 577 -25.78 -43.83 -24.96
N TYR A 578 -26.17 -44.44 -23.83
CA TYR A 578 -25.35 -44.52 -22.63
C TYR A 578 -24.18 -45.49 -22.86
N ILE A 579 -22.98 -44.95 -23.08
CA ILE A 579 -21.74 -45.75 -23.07
C ILE A 579 -21.43 -46.08 -21.60
N PRO A 580 -21.41 -47.35 -21.18
CA PRO A 580 -21.15 -47.72 -19.80
C PRO A 580 -19.80 -47.17 -19.34
N GLN A 581 -19.78 -46.54 -18.16
CA GLN A 581 -18.55 -46.01 -17.52
C GLN A 581 -17.42 -47.05 -17.45
N THR A 582 -17.75 -48.34 -17.37
CA THR A 582 -16.80 -49.46 -17.38
C THR A 582 -16.07 -49.61 -18.71
N LEU A 583 -16.71 -49.28 -19.83
CA LEU A 583 -16.13 -49.34 -21.17
C LEU A 583 -15.14 -48.18 -21.39
N VAL A 584 -15.49 -46.99 -20.89
CA VAL A 584 -14.58 -45.84 -20.90
C VAL A 584 -13.36 -46.11 -20.01
N LEU A 585 -13.56 -46.62 -18.79
CA LEU A 585 -12.45 -47.00 -17.91
C LEU A 585 -11.57 -48.09 -18.54
N GLY A 586 -12.18 -49.07 -19.22
CA GLY A 586 -11.46 -50.13 -19.94
C GLY A 586 -10.59 -49.61 -21.08
N ILE A 587 -11.10 -48.65 -21.86
CA ILE A 587 -10.33 -48.02 -22.95
C ILE A 587 -9.14 -47.23 -22.38
N PHE A 588 -9.35 -46.45 -21.31
CA PHE A 588 -8.26 -45.70 -20.66
C PHE A 588 -7.20 -46.62 -20.06
N LEU A 589 -7.60 -47.71 -19.42
CA LEU A 589 -6.67 -48.70 -18.86
C LEU A 589 -5.85 -49.38 -19.96
N ALA A 590 -6.48 -49.72 -21.09
CA ALA A 590 -5.81 -50.32 -22.24
C ALA A 590 -4.79 -49.36 -22.87
N ILE A 591 -5.14 -48.09 -23.05
CA ILE A 591 -4.22 -47.05 -23.56
C ILE A 591 -3.03 -46.88 -22.61
N PHE A 592 -3.29 -46.82 -21.29
CA PHE A 592 -2.26 -46.65 -20.28
C PHE A 592 -1.27 -47.84 -20.24
N VAL A 593 -1.77 -49.07 -20.27
CA VAL A 593 -0.93 -50.28 -20.30
C VAL A 593 -0.10 -50.33 -21.59
N THR A 594 -0.68 -49.93 -22.72
CA THR A 594 0.03 -49.87 -24.01
C THR A 594 1.16 -48.83 -23.98
N GLN A 595 0.91 -47.66 -23.38
CA GLN A 595 1.92 -46.61 -23.24
C GLN A 595 3.09 -47.04 -22.33
N ILE A 596 2.79 -47.76 -21.24
CA ILE A 596 3.81 -48.35 -20.37
C ILE A 596 4.66 -49.38 -21.13
N ALA A 597 4.02 -50.25 -21.90
CA ALA A 597 4.74 -51.26 -22.68
C ALA A 597 5.69 -50.63 -23.70
N ILE A 598 5.24 -49.58 -24.40
CA ILE A 598 6.07 -48.82 -25.36
C ILE A 598 7.26 -48.18 -24.64
N ASN A 599 7.06 -47.55 -23.48
CA ASN A 599 8.14 -46.96 -22.70
C ASN A 599 9.16 -48.01 -22.22
N ILE A 600 8.71 -49.20 -21.79
CA ILE A 600 9.60 -50.29 -21.39
C ILE A 600 10.43 -50.80 -22.58
N ILE A 601 9.83 -50.90 -23.77
CA ILE A 601 10.53 -51.30 -24.99
C ILE A 601 11.56 -50.24 -25.40
N GLN A 602 11.22 -48.95 -25.29
CA GLN A 602 12.15 -47.85 -25.57
C GLN A 602 13.33 -47.84 -24.60
N ILE A 603 13.09 -48.05 -23.30
CA ILE A 603 14.15 -48.16 -22.28
C ILE A 603 15.04 -49.39 -22.53
N ARG A 604 14.46 -50.53 -22.92
CA ARG A 604 15.23 -51.74 -23.28
C ARG A 604 16.07 -51.52 -24.54
N ARG A 605 15.54 -50.85 -25.57
CA ARG A 605 16.29 -50.48 -26.78
C ARG A 605 17.41 -49.48 -26.48
N ALA A 606 17.19 -48.52 -25.59
CA ALA A 606 18.22 -47.57 -25.14
C ALA A 606 19.34 -48.29 -24.36
N ARG A 607 19.00 -49.24 -23.48
CA ARG A 607 19.98 -50.09 -22.78
C ARG A 607 20.76 -51.00 -23.73
N GLN A 608 20.13 -51.55 -24.77
CA GLN A 608 20.83 -52.37 -25.77
C GLN A 608 21.80 -51.56 -26.63
N ARG A 609 21.49 -50.29 -26.93
CA ARG A 609 22.40 -49.39 -27.65
C ARG A 609 23.56 -48.88 -26.79
N GLY A 610 23.39 -48.79 -25.48
CA GLY A 610 24.44 -48.41 -24.54
C GLY A 610 25.48 -49.50 -24.22
N VAL A 611 25.24 -50.76 -24.64
CA VAL A 611 26.11 -51.91 -24.31
C VAL A 611 27.03 -52.32 -25.48
N VAL A 612 26.86 -51.76 -26.69
CA VAL A 612 27.65 -52.15 -27.88
C VAL A 612 28.80 -51.18 -28.22
N GLY A 613 28.94 -50.06 -27.51
CA GLY A 613 29.96 -49.04 -27.77
C GLY A 613 31.21 -49.13 -26.88
N GLY A 614 31.77 -50.32 -26.66
CA GLY A 614 32.93 -50.49 -25.78
C GLY A 614 33.84 -51.65 -26.16
N GLY A 615 34.86 -51.37 -26.97
CA GLY A 615 36.10 -52.15 -26.99
C GLY A 615 36.54 -52.72 -28.35
N ARG A 616 37.54 -52.07 -28.97
CA ARG A 616 38.79 -52.74 -29.41
C ARG A 616 39.86 -51.73 -29.89
N ASN A 617 41.00 -51.76 -29.21
CA ASN A 617 42.30 -51.18 -29.57
C ASN A 617 42.90 -51.86 -30.81
N THR A 618 43.73 -51.13 -31.58
CA THR A 618 45.09 -51.56 -32.00
C THR A 618 45.95 -50.39 -32.51
N ASN A 619 46.98 -50.05 -31.71
CA ASN A 619 48.43 -50.03 -32.03
C ASN A 619 49.10 -49.13 -33.12
N LEU A 620 50.13 -48.42 -32.60
CA LEU A 620 51.53 -48.25 -33.08
C LEU A 620 51.88 -47.27 -34.22
N GLY A 621 52.73 -46.28 -33.88
CA GLY A 621 54.05 -46.14 -34.53
C GLY A 621 54.49 -44.75 -35.06
N ALA A 622 55.59 -44.25 -34.46
CA ALA A 622 56.74 -43.57 -35.09
C ALA A 622 56.72 -42.07 -35.49
N VAL A 623 57.53 -41.30 -34.72
CA VAL A 623 58.65 -40.41 -35.12
C VAL A 623 58.61 -39.71 -36.49
N GLY A 624 58.78 -38.38 -36.48
CA GLY A 624 59.24 -37.61 -37.64
C GLY A 624 59.18 -36.09 -37.39
N ALA A 625 60.33 -35.48 -37.10
CA ALA A 625 60.53 -34.05 -37.03
C ALA A 625 60.53 -33.43 -38.43
N GLU A 626 60.07 -32.19 -38.59
CA GLU A 626 60.63 -31.22 -39.54
C GLU A 626 60.11 -29.79 -39.29
N ILE A 627 61.08 -28.88 -39.14
CA ILE A 627 60.98 -27.42 -39.23
C ILE A 627 61.61 -27.02 -40.57
N PRO A 628 61.13 -25.97 -41.25
CA PRO A 628 62.01 -24.83 -41.59
C PRO A 628 61.36 -23.49 -41.20
N ALA A 629 62.02 -22.58 -40.48
CA ALA A 629 62.95 -21.53 -40.98
C ALA A 629 62.25 -20.58 -41.98
N GLU A 630 62.25 -19.24 -41.91
CA GLU A 630 62.99 -18.19 -41.21
C GLU A 630 62.30 -16.85 -41.60
N ARG A 631 62.20 -15.86 -40.72
CA ARG A 631 62.80 -14.51 -40.91
C ARG A 631 62.36 -13.49 -39.86
N GLU A 632 63.41 -12.89 -39.31
CA GLU A 632 63.52 -11.73 -38.45
C GLU A 632 62.99 -10.45 -39.14
N ASP A 633 62.38 -9.54 -38.39
CA ASP A 633 62.98 -8.26 -38.01
C ASP A 633 62.01 -7.40 -37.17
N GLU A 634 62.61 -6.64 -36.26
CA GLU A 634 62.00 -5.97 -35.10
C GLU A 634 61.69 -4.46 -35.39
N PRO A 635 61.55 -3.53 -34.41
CA PRO A 635 60.33 -2.76 -34.12
C PRO A 635 60.39 -1.25 -34.46
N GLY A 636 59.30 -0.50 -34.23
CA GLY A 636 59.29 0.97 -34.36
C GLY A 636 58.10 1.70 -33.70
N GLU A 637 58.42 2.32 -32.57
CA GLU A 637 57.94 3.52 -31.85
C GLU A 637 56.85 4.45 -32.46
N ILE A 638 55.83 4.88 -31.68
CA ILE A 638 55.60 6.14 -30.89
C ILE A 638 55.10 7.37 -31.70
N GLU A 639 53.95 7.93 -31.30
CA GLU A 639 53.54 9.37 -31.14
C GLU A 639 51.99 9.43 -31.07
N VAL A 640 51.28 9.82 -30.00
CA VAL A 640 51.20 11.04 -29.16
C VAL A 640 50.47 12.24 -29.82
N ASP A 641 49.20 12.42 -29.39
CA ASP A 641 48.41 13.67 -29.19
C ASP A 641 47.98 14.55 -30.39
N PRO A 642 47.08 15.57 -30.21
CA PRO A 642 46.27 15.95 -29.04
C PRO A 642 44.78 16.31 -29.32
N ALA A 643 44.02 16.55 -28.25
CA ALA A 643 42.79 17.36 -28.26
C ALA A 643 43.12 18.87 -28.47
N PRO A 644 42.15 19.75 -28.85
CA PRO A 644 41.30 20.39 -27.82
C PRO A 644 39.91 20.87 -28.32
N GLY A 645 39.07 21.35 -27.38
CA GLY A 645 38.22 22.53 -27.64
C GLY A 645 36.73 22.44 -27.25
N GLU A 646 36.38 23.15 -26.18
CA GLU A 646 35.04 23.42 -25.65
C GLU A 646 34.17 24.39 -26.51
N ILE A 647 32.92 24.49 -26.04
CA ILE A 647 31.92 25.60 -26.08
C ILE A 647 30.91 25.64 -27.25
N GLY A 648 29.64 25.50 -26.86
CA GLY A 648 28.42 25.80 -27.60
C GLY A 648 27.20 25.54 -26.74
#